data_AF-A0A1F9WG81-F1
#
_entry.id   AF-A0A1F9WG81-F1
#
_cell.length_a   1.000
_cell.length_b   1.000
_cell.length_c   1.000
_cell.angle_alpha   90.00
_cell.angle_beta   90.00
_cell.angle_gamma   90.00
#
_symmetry.space_group_name_H-M   'P 1'
#
loop_
_entity.id
_entity.type
_entity.pdbx_description
1 polymer ?
#
loop_
_entity_poly.entity_id
_entity_poly.type
_entity_poly.pdbx_seq_one_letter_code
_entity_poly.pdbx_strand_id
1 'polypeptide(L)'
;MLCRPASRFLLLSGACFFYTAAPVFSYPKNIIFMIGDGMGPEQIRAAGMYANGLPGTLGFELFPDSGTVTTYSANNAVTDSAAAATAMATGVKVNNYVVSMAPPGYVSELQTLLEYFQARGKRTGLVTTDVITAATPAAFGSHEDNRSNTNQIASDYLTQTRPNVLLGGGGNGMSAGAAQAADYLVVTDRAGMQGVDTLNTAYLSGQFGTSTLPYEYDGMGTMPHLTEMTQTALSLLENSPEGFFLLVEGAKIDHSAHSYDTTRNIFETIEFSSAAQAALAWAAGRTDTLIIVTADHETNGLVVTANNGINVLPSHIWTGGGNHTGVDVPLYAWGMNSALFAGPQDNTDFFAKVTTNPYSISGYITDSGAQPASDIQVSLSGQATASTNTAGSGFYTFENLAAGAYTVTPLKSSWTFEPASRNVAVLSDIQAAWDFSMSQFISVLPAQGGALTLPYPGGSAGVSFPANSFTGSVNITLQKPASFPAGQAGGTGTLATGIGVEIGKDTPAQPSQNVTLTLYYQDADMAGREEARMTIARYSDTAGLWVPLLSSIYPSENRITAQTDHLSLFQLMWTPSSTGLAGARVYPNPFYPSRGHTRVNFTSLPSEAAIHIYTIAGELVRKLKANTAGIAQWDGKNAAGHKAASGIYLGVIKSGGGKKTFKLAVVR
;
A
#
# COMPACT_ATOMS: atom_id res chain seq x y z
N MET A 1 -5.47 40.08 57.08
CA MET A 1 -4.50 38.97 56.96
C MET A 1 -4.98 38.12 55.78
N LEU A 2 -4.17 38.04 54.71
CA LEU A 2 -4.24 37.16 53.52
C LEU A 2 -5.50 37.26 52.62
N CYS A 3 -5.41 37.98 51.47
CA CYS A 3 -5.04 37.52 50.10
C CYS A 3 -6.16 36.70 49.42
N ARG A 4 -7.03 37.30 48.57
CA ARG A 4 -6.93 37.60 47.11
C ARG A 4 -7.70 36.55 46.25
N PRO A 5 -8.13 36.88 45.01
CA PRO A 5 -9.55 36.77 44.62
C PRO A 5 -9.87 35.77 43.48
N ALA A 6 -11.18 35.65 43.26
CA ALA A 6 -11.94 35.01 42.18
C ALA A 6 -11.23 34.76 40.83
N SER A 7 -11.35 33.51 40.37
CA SER A 7 -11.26 33.13 38.95
C SER A 7 -12.57 32.49 38.52
N ARG A 8 -13.31 33.18 37.64
CA ARG A 8 -14.41 32.60 36.86
C ARG A 8 -13.80 31.60 35.88
N PHE A 9 -14.17 30.32 35.99
CA PHE A 9 -13.94 29.34 34.93
C PHE A 9 -15.20 29.24 34.08
N LEU A 10 -15.05 29.60 32.80
CA LEU A 10 -16.01 29.39 31.73
C LEU A 10 -16.06 27.88 31.46
N LEU A 11 -17.20 27.23 31.68
CA LEU A 11 -17.47 25.87 31.20
C LEU A 11 -17.66 25.93 29.68
N LEU A 12 -16.59 25.66 28.91
CA LEU A 12 -16.75 25.19 27.53
C LEU A 12 -17.04 23.69 27.57
N SER A 13 -18.29 23.33 27.26
CA SER A 13 -18.69 21.96 26.95
C SER A 13 -18.07 21.55 25.60
N GLY A 14 -16.82 21.08 25.64
CA GLY A 14 -16.21 20.33 24.54
C GLY A 14 -16.65 18.87 24.64
N ALA A 15 -17.71 18.50 23.93
CA ALA A 15 -17.99 17.09 23.68
C ALA A 15 -16.87 16.54 22.78
N CYS A 16 -15.85 15.92 23.38
CA CYS A 16 -14.92 15.05 22.67
C CYS A 16 -15.71 13.82 22.20
N PHE A 17 -16.23 13.87 20.98
CA PHE A 17 -16.58 12.66 20.26
C PHE A 17 -15.27 11.90 19.97
N PHE A 18 -14.97 10.89 20.77
CA PHE A 18 -14.08 9.83 20.34
C PHE A 18 -14.83 9.04 19.27
N TYR A 19 -14.56 9.33 17.99
CA TYR A 19 -14.80 8.36 16.93
C TYR A 19 -13.75 7.25 17.12
N THR A 20 -14.09 6.20 17.88
CA THR A 20 -13.43 4.92 17.68
C THR A 20 -13.97 4.39 16.37
N ALA A 21 -13.26 4.61 15.27
CA ALA A 21 -13.49 3.82 14.08
C ALA A 21 -13.33 2.35 14.49
N ALA A 22 -14.39 1.56 14.35
CA ALA A 22 -14.28 0.11 14.49
C ALA A 22 -13.16 -0.37 13.53
N PRO A 23 -12.32 -1.33 13.92
CA PRO A 23 -11.33 -1.86 13.01
C PRO A 23 -12.05 -2.41 11.78
N VAL A 24 -11.90 -1.73 10.65
CA VAL A 24 -12.31 -2.24 9.35
C VAL A 24 -11.18 -3.19 8.95
N PHE A 25 -11.36 -4.46 9.28
CA PHE A 25 -10.50 -5.51 8.76
C PHE A 25 -10.60 -5.48 7.22
N SER A 26 -9.52 -5.75 6.49
CA SER A 26 -9.54 -5.94 5.03
C SER A 26 -9.06 -7.33 4.63
N TYR A 27 -8.96 -8.24 5.60
CA TYR A 27 -8.76 -9.67 5.40
C TYR A 27 -9.64 -10.41 6.41
N PRO A 28 -10.29 -11.54 6.05
CA PRO A 28 -11.10 -12.28 7.01
C PRO A 28 -10.22 -12.71 8.18
N LYS A 29 -10.44 -12.09 9.34
CA LYS A 29 -9.88 -12.55 10.61
C LYS A 29 -10.30 -14.00 10.87
N ASN A 30 -11.53 -14.36 10.49
CA ASN A 30 -12.09 -15.68 10.69
C ASN A 30 -12.53 -16.30 9.37
N ILE A 31 -12.13 -17.54 9.12
CA ILE A 31 -12.51 -18.29 7.92
C ILE A 31 -13.28 -19.52 8.39
N ILE A 32 -14.52 -19.66 7.90
CA ILE A 32 -15.37 -20.83 8.13
C ILE A 32 -15.61 -21.49 6.77
N PHE A 33 -14.98 -22.64 6.56
CA PHE A 33 -15.08 -23.42 5.34
C PHE A 33 -15.98 -24.63 5.61
N MET A 34 -17.09 -24.75 4.89
CA MET A 34 -18.09 -25.78 5.12
C MET A 34 -18.24 -26.67 3.88
N ILE A 35 -18.11 -27.98 4.08
CA ILE A 35 -18.19 -28.99 3.03
C ILE A 35 -19.34 -29.94 3.33
N GLY A 36 -20.37 -29.97 2.48
CA GLY A 36 -21.31 -31.09 2.46
C GLY A 36 -20.74 -32.18 1.56
N ASP A 37 -20.16 -33.24 2.12
CA ASP A 37 -19.55 -34.32 1.33
C ASP A 37 -20.61 -34.93 0.40
N GLY A 38 -20.34 -35.01 -0.91
CA GLY A 38 -21.29 -35.52 -1.89
C GLY A 38 -22.53 -34.64 -2.15
N MET A 39 -22.58 -33.41 -1.61
CA MET A 39 -23.74 -32.52 -1.65
C MET A 39 -23.89 -31.80 -3.01
N GLY A 40 -24.41 -32.52 -4.00
CA GLY A 40 -24.78 -31.96 -5.30
C GLY A 40 -26.00 -31.03 -5.27
N PRO A 41 -26.33 -30.42 -6.43
CA PRO A 41 -27.45 -29.50 -6.55
C PRO A 41 -28.80 -30.12 -6.21
N GLU A 42 -28.99 -31.41 -6.50
CA GLU A 42 -30.28 -32.08 -6.30
C GLU A 42 -30.48 -32.55 -4.85
N GLN A 43 -29.41 -32.80 -4.09
CA GLN A 43 -29.43 -33.05 -2.64
C GLN A 43 -29.94 -31.79 -1.91
N ILE A 44 -29.37 -30.62 -2.25
CA ILE A 44 -29.80 -29.31 -1.73
C ILE A 44 -31.27 -29.05 -2.10
N ARG A 45 -31.62 -29.28 -3.38
CA ARG A 45 -32.98 -29.09 -3.88
C ARG A 45 -34.01 -29.95 -3.12
N ALA A 46 -33.70 -31.23 -2.92
CA ALA A 46 -34.57 -32.16 -2.21
C ALA A 46 -34.78 -31.74 -0.76
N ALA A 47 -33.70 -31.32 -0.09
CA ALA A 47 -33.74 -30.84 1.28
C ALA A 47 -34.58 -29.55 1.44
N GLY A 48 -34.39 -28.55 0.57
CA GLY A 48 -35.21 -27.33 0.58
C GLY A 48 -36.70 -27.60 0.34
N MET A 49 -37.02 -28.48 -0.61
CA MET A 49 -38.41 -28.90 -0.86
C MET A 49 -39.04 -29.58 0.34
N TYR A 50 -38.32 -30.50 1.00
CA TYR A 50 -38.84 -31.19 2.18
C TYR A 50 -39.02 -30.24 3.36
N ALA A 51 -38.01 -29.42 3.67
CA ALA A 51 -38.00 -28.56 4.85
C ALA A 51 -38.95 -27.36 4.72
N ASN A 52 -38.95 -26.70 3.55
CA ASN A 52 -39.58 -25.39 3.37
C ASN A 52 -40.59 -25.36 2.21
N GLY A 53 -40.76 -26.47 1.50
CA GLY A 53 -41.77 -26.62 0.44
C GLY A 53 -41.32 -26.15 -0.94
N LEU A 54 -40.14 -25.53 -1.06
CA LEU A 54 -39.57 -25.02 -2.31
C LEU A 54 -38.03 -25.17 -2.33
N PRO A 55 -37.41 -25.38 -3.49
CA PRO A 55 -35.96 -25.31 -3.63
C PRO A 55 -35.46 -23.85 -3.48
N GLY A 56 -34.16 -23.63 -3.21
CA GLY A 56 -33.63 -22.28 -3.05
C GLY A 56 -33.95 -21.64 -1.70
N THR A 57 -34.16 -22.44 -0.66
CA THR A 57 -34.70 -21.98 0.64
C THR A 57 -33.83 -22.37 1.82
N LEU A 58 -32.76 -23.15 1.64
CA LEU A 58 -31.79 -23.40 2.69
C LEU A 58 -30.99 -22.12 2.98
N GLY A 59 -30.55 -21.94 4.23
CA GLY A 59 -30.01 -20.65 4.68
C GLY A 59 -28.78 -20.18 3.89
N PHE A 60 -27.91 -21.11 3.51
CA PHE A 60 -26.71 -20.79 2.72
C PHE A 60 -27.02 -20.48 1.24
N GLU A 61 -28.17 -20.92 0.70
CA GLU A 61 -28.58 -20.58 -0.68
C GLU A 61 -28.91 -19.08 -0.84
N LEU A 62 -29.06 -18.36 0.28
CA LEU A 62 -29.34 -16.92 0.34
C LEU A 62 -28.08 -16.06 0.52
N PHE A 63 -26.89 -16.67 0.50
CA PHE A 63 -25.63 -15.93 0.55
C PHE A 63 -25.50 -15.02 -0.70
N PRO A 64 -24.88 -13.83 -0.55
CA PRO A 64 -24.87 -12.81 -1.61
C PRO A 64 -24.05 -13.22 -2.85
N ASP A 65 -23.04 -14.06 -2.66
CA ASP A 65 -22.15 -14.52 -3.73
C ASP A 65 -22.30 -16.03 -3.91
N SER A 66 -22.44 -16.48 -5.16
CA SER A 66 -22.65 -17.88 -5.49
C SER A 66 -21.97 -18.28 -6.80
N GLY A 67 -21.69 -19.56 -6.96
CA GLY A 67 -20.99 -20.12 -8.10
C GLY A 67 -21.16 -21.62 -8.25
N THR A 68 -20.32 -22.22 -9.09
CA THR A 68 -20.18 -23.68 -9.24
C THR A 68 -18.71 -24.05 -9.15
N VAL A 69 -18.40 -25.29 -8.78
CA VAL A 69 -17.03 -25.78 -8.62
C VAL A 69 -16.80 -27.02 -9.47
N THR A 70 -15.74 -27.01 -10.30
CA THR A 70 -15.24 -28.22 -10.97
C THR A 70 -14.35 -29.03 -10.03
N THR A 71 -14.57 -30.35 -9.96
CA THR A 71 -14.03 -31.18 -8.86
C THR A 71 -13.09 -32.31 -9.28
N TYR A 72 -12.85 -32.52 -10.58
CA TYR A 72 -12.00 -33.60 -11.10
C TYR A 72 -10.63 -33.70 -10.39
N SER A 73 -10.05 -34.90 -10.33
CA SER A 73 -8.73 -35.14 -9.73
C SER A 73 -7.64 -35.23 -10.79
N ALA A 74 -6.36 -35.28 -10.38
CA ALA A 74 -5.24 -35.30 -11.33
C ALA A 74 -5.25 -36.53 -12.26
N ASN A 75 -5.91 -37.63 -11.87
CA ASN A 75 -5.97 -38.87 -12.65
C ASN A 75 -7.38 -39.32 -13.05
N ASN A 76 -8.44 -38.59 -12.69
CA ASN A 76 -9.80 -39.00 -13.00
C ASN A 76 -10.75 -37.81 -13.17
N ALA A 77 -11.72 -37.95 -14.09
CA ALA A 77 -12.81 -37.00 -14.26
C ALA A 77 -13.78 -37.00 -13.06
N VAL A 78 -13.83 -38.11 -12.32
CA VAL A 78 -14.60 -38.24 -11.07
C VAL A 78 -13.62 -38.43 -9.91
N THR A 79 -13.58 -37.45 -9.01
CA THR A 79 -12.70 -37.44 -7.84
C THR A 79 -13.23 -38.31 -6.71
N ASP A 80 -12.36 -38.67 -5.76
CA ASP A 80 -12.78 -39.05 -4.41
C ASP A 80 -12.62 -37.86 -3.44
N SER A 81 -13.13 -37.99 -2.22
CA SER A 81 -13.06 -36.95 -1.18
C SER A 81 -11.63 -36.53 -0.85
N ALA A 82 -10.66 -37.46 -0.85
CA ALA A 82 -9.26 -37.13 -0.51
C ALA A 82 -8.61 -36.19 -1.54
N ALA A 83 -8.73 -36.51 -2.82
CA ALA A 83 -8.18 -35.65 -3.86
C ALA A 83 -8.93 -34.33 -4.00
N ALA A 84 -10.26 -34.34 -3.83
CA ALA A 84 -11.09 -33.15 -3.87
C ALA A 84 -10.75 -32.18 -2.74
N ALA A 85 -10.74 -32.67 -1.50
CA ALA A 85 -10.40 -31.88 -0.32
C ALA A 85 -8.94 -31.42 -0.36
N THR A 86 -8.00 -32.24 -0.87
CA THR A 86 -6.61 -31.82 -1.07
C THR A 86 -6.51 -30.64 -2.04
N ALA A 87 -7.23 -30.68 -3.15
CA ALA A 87 -7.24 -29.57 -4.11
C ALA A 87 -7.77 -28.27 -3.48
N MET A 88 -8.83 -28.35 -2.67
CA MET A 88 -9.35 -27.19 -1.91
C MET A 88 -8.38 -26.69 -0.85
N ALA A 89 -7.77 -27.60 -0.11
CA ALA A 89 -6.91 -27.31 1.02
C ALA A 89 -5.54 -26.77 0.60
N THR A 90 -5.05 -27.12 -0.60
CA THR A 90 -3.65 -26.84 -1.02
C THR A 90 -3.53 -26.09 -2.34
N GLY A 91 -4.60 -26.04 -3.13
CA GLY A 91 -4.58 -25.48 -4.49
C GLY A 91 -3.92 -26.40 -5.52
N VAL A 92 -3.65 -27.66 -5.19
CA VAL A 92 -2.98 -28.62 -6.06
C VAL A 92 -3.85 -29.85 -6.27
N LYS A 93 -4.15 -30.17 -7.52
CA LYS A 93 -4.79 -31.44 -7.88
C LYS A 93 -3.83 -32.61 -7.60
N VAL A 94 -4.33 -33.63 -6.91
CA VAL A 94 -3.63 -34.90 -6.67
C VAL A 94 -4.45 -36.06 -7.22
N ASN A 95 -3.87 -37.26 -7.25
CA ASN A 95 -4.62 -38.45 -7.65
C ASN A 95 -5.60 -38.83 -6.55
N ASN A 96 -6.67 -39.54 -6.91
CA ASN A 96 -7.60 -40.10 -5.93
C ASN A 96 -6.84 -40.83 -4.80
N TYR A 97 -7.40 -40.82 -3.60
CA TYR A 97 -6.86 -41.35 -2.34
C TYR A 97 -5.73 -40.56 -1.69
N VAL A 98 -5.05 -39.65 -2.38
CA VAL A 98 -3.91 -38.92 -1.83
C VAL A 98 -4.38 -37.77 -0.93
N VAL A 99 -3.68 -37.56 0.18
CA VAL A 99 -3.98 -36.54 1.19
C VAL A 99 -2.80 -35.56 1.26
N SER A 100 -2.95 -34.38 0.65
CA SER A 100 -2.02 -33.24 0.78
C SER A 100 -0.52 -33.53 0.56
N MET A 101 -0.22 -34.43 -0.40
CA MET A 101 1.13 -34.76 -0.86
C MET A 101 1.35 -34.38 -2.33
N ALA A 102 2.49 -33.77 -2.64
CA ALA A 102 2.83 -33.22 -3.94
C ALA A 102 3.20 -34.31 -4.98
N PRO A 103 2.73 -34.21 -6.24
CA PRO A 103 3.19 -35.05 -7.34
C PRO A 103 4.55 -34.57 -7.92
N PRO A 104 5.32 -35.43 -8.62
CA PRO A 104 5.12 -36.87 -8.81
C PRO A 104 5.73 -37.69 -7.66
N GLY A 105 5.07 -38.79 -7.28
CA GLY A 105 5.60 -39.73 -6.30
C GLY A 105 5.27 -39.44 -4.84
N TYR A 106 4.48 -38.39 -4.53
CA TYR A 106 3.94 -38.08 -3.20
C TYR A 106 5.03 -38.06 -2.13
N VAL A 107 6.11 -37.33 -2.41
CA VAL A 107 7.32 -37.28 -1.56
C VAL A 107 7.45 -35.99 -0.75
N SER A 108 6.61 -34.99 -1.02
CA SER A 108 6.65 -33.69 -0.34
C SER A 108 5.27 -33.31 0.14
N GLU A 109 5.19 -32.80 1.36
CA GLU A 109 3.97 -32.25 1.94
C GLU A 109 3.59 -30.95 1.22
N LEU A 110 2.29 -30.77 0.98
CA LEU A 110 1.72 -29.54 0.43
C LEU A 110 1.11 -28.73 1.58
N GLN A 111 1.55 -27.48 1.77
CA GLN A 111 0.95 -26.62 2.79
C GLN A 111 -0.57 -26.50 2.59
N THR A 112 -1.31 -26.81 3.64
CA THR A 112 -2.76 -26.72 3.68
C THR A 112 -3.23 -25.33 4.12
N LEU A 113 -4.51 -25.00 3.90
CA LEU A 113 -5.15 -23.80 4.44
C LEU A 113 -5.05 -23.75 5.96
N LEU A 114 -5.23 -24.87 6.66
CA LEU A 114 -5.10 -24.95 8.11
C LEU A 114 -3.71 -24.51 8.56
N GLU A 115 -2.65 -25.09 7.98
CA GLU A 115 -1.27 -24.77 8.32
C GLU A 115 -0.89 -23.35 7.90
N TYR A 116 -1.38 -22.88 6.74
CA TYR A 116 -1.19 -21.51 6.29
C TYR A 116 -1.68 -20.50 7.34
N PHE A 117 -2.85 -20.75 7.93
CA PHE A 117 -3.42 -19.90 8.97
C PHE A 117 -2.77 -20.09 10.33
N GLN A 118 -2.44 -21.33 10.68
CA GLN A 118 -1.73 -21.64 11.91
C GLN A 118 -0.35 -20.97 11.97
N ALA A 119 0.40 -20.98 10.86
CA ALA A 119 1.68 -20.28 10.72
C ALA A 119 1.58 -18.75 10.91
N ARG A 120 0.36 -18.20 10.84
CA ARG A 120 0.05 -16.79 11.08
C ARG A 120 -0.57 -16.54 12.46
N GLY A 121 -0.46 -17.51 13.38
CA GLY A 121 -0.92 -17.39 14.75
C GLY A 121 -2.43 -17.55 14.95
N LYS A 122 -3.19 -17.90 13.89
CA LYS A 122 -4.62 -18.17 14.02
C LYS A 122 -4.85 -19.53 14.68
N ARG A 123 -5.96 -19.65 15.43
CA ARG A 123 -6.42 -20.95 15.91
C ARG A 123 -7.04 -21.74 14.76
N THR A 124 -7.02 -23.07 14.85
CA THR A 124 -7.53 -23.93 13.77
C THR A 124 -8.46 -25.02 14.31
N GLY A 125 -9.45 -25.42 13.51
CA GLY A 125 -10.39 -26.47 13.91
C GLY A 125 -10.89 -27.31 12.75
N LEU A 126 -11.12 -28.59 13.03
CA LEU A 126 -11.74 -29.56 12.15
C LEU A 126 -12.96 -30.15 12.85
N VAL A 127 -14.11 -30.10 12.17
CA VAL A 127 -15.39 -30.64 12.65
C VAL A 127 -16.01 -31.50 11.56
N THR A 128 -16.43 -32.72 11.88
CA THR A 128 -17.07 -33.63 10.93
C THR A 128 -18.09 -34.55 11.60
N THR A 129 -19.08 -35.01 10.85
CA THR A 129 -19.96 -36.13 11.23
C THR A 129 -19.37 -37.52 10.91
N ASP A 130 -18.24 -37.61 10.22
CA ASP A 130 -17.48 -38.87 10.05
C ASP A 130 -16.51 -39.10 11.21
N VAL A 131 -15.69 -40.14 11.15
CA VAL A 131 -14.47 -40.25 11.94
C VAL A 131 -13.54 -39.08 11.61
N ILE A 132 -12.89 -38.50 12.63
CA ILE A 132 -12.08 -37.28 12.43
C ILE A 132 -10.87 -37.48 11.48
N THR A 133 -10.46 -38.73 11.27
CA THR A 133 -9.39 -39.12 10.34
C THR A 133 -9.91 -39.47 8.95
N ALA A 134 -11.18 -39.19 8.64
CA ALA A 134 -11.73 -39.34 7.30
C ALA A 134 -11.05 -38.37 6.32
N ALA A 135 -11.21 -38.61 5.02
CA ALA A 135 -10.39 -37.95 4.01
C ALA A 135 -10.54 -36.42 3.97
N THR A 136 -11.76 -35.91 4.09
CA THR A 136 -12.02 -34.47 4.01
C THR A 136 -11.32 -33.70 5.13
N PRO A 137 -11.48 -34.02 6.43
CA PRO A 137 -10.71 -33.35 7.47
C PRO A 137 -9.20 -33.68 7.36
N ALA A 138 -8.83 -34.90 6.94
CA ALA A 138 -7.44 -35.30 6.81
C ALA A 138 -6.68 -34.43 5.81
N ALA A 139 -7.29 -34.09 4.66
CA ALA A 139 -6.69 -33.23 3.66
C ALA A 139 -6.37 -31.82 4.17
N PHE A 140 -7.04 -31.35 5.22
CA PHE A 140 -6.74 -30.06 5.83
C PHE A 140 -5.73 -30.14 6.98
N GLY A 141 -5.38 -31.31 7.52
CA GLY A 141 -4.53 -31.38 8.71
C GLY A 141 -3.55 -32.56 8.78
N SER A 142 -3.31 -33.26 7.68
CA SER A 142 -2.36 -34.38 7.62
C SER A 142 -1.80 -34.54 6.21
N HIS A 143 -0.74 -35.34 6.07
CA HIS A 143 -0.06 -35.54 4.80
C HIS A 143 0.26 -37.01 4.57
N GLU A 144 -0.55 -37.67 3.75
CA GLU A 144 -0.44 -39.11 3.52
C GLU A 144 -0.58 -39.46 2.04
N ASP A 145 0.18 -40.46 1.60
CA ASP A 145 0.07 -40.99 0.24
C ASP A 145 -1.25 -41.75 0.01
N ASN A 146 -1.96 -42.09 1.08
CA ASN A 146 -3.26 -42.74 1.03
C ASN A 146 -4.16 -42.39 2.22
N ARG A 147 -5.43 -42.04 1.95
CA ARG A 147 -6.49 -41.78 2.94
C ARG A 147 -6.75 -42.94 3.90
N SER A 148 -6.29 -44.14 3.58
CA SER A 148 -6.42 -45.32 4.45
C SER A 148 -5.38 -45.37 5.57
N ASN A 149 -4.34 -44.53 5.55
CA ASN A 149 -3.29 -44.43 6.57
C ASN A 149 -3.78 -43.73 7.84
N THR A 150 -4.96 -44.12 8.33
CA THR A 150 -5.70 -43.41 9.38
C THR A 150 -4.94 -43.29 10.70
N ASN A 151 -4.10 -44.26 11.05
CA ASN A 151 -3.22 -44.17 12.22
C ASN A 151 -2.18 -43.05 12.08
N GLN A 152 -1.64 -42.87 10.89
CA GLN A 152 -0.67 -41.82 10.60
C GLN A 152 -1.37 -40.45 10.51
N ILE A 153 -2.55 -40.38 9.88
CA ILE A 153 -3.41 -39.17 9.90
C ILE A 153 -3.69 -38.73 11.35
N ALA A 154 -4.07 -39.67 12.23
CA ALA A 154 -4.25 -39.37 13.65
C ALA A 154 -2.94 -38.90 14.31
N SER A 155 -1.80 -39.49 13.96
CA SER A 155 -0.49 -39.07 14.46
C SER A 155 -0.17 -37.64 14.02
N ASP A 156 -0.45 -37.26 12.78
CA ASP A 156 -0.21 -35.92 12.26
C ASP A 156 -1.02 -34.87 13.02
N TYR A 157 -2.31 -35.11 13.25
CA TYR A 157 -3.14 -34.22 14.08
C TYR A 157 -2.60 -34.03 15.49
N LEU A 158 -2.00 -35.06 16.09
CA LEU A 158 -1.58 -35.02 17.49
C LEU A 158 -0.15 -34.52 17.68
N THR A 159 0.71 -34.69 16.68
CA THR A 159 2.16 -34.46 16.80
C THR A 159 2.69 -33.41 15.84
N GLN A 160 2.02 -33.15 14.72
CA GLN A 160 2.47 -32.22 13.68
C GLN A 160 1.57 -30.98 13.60
N THR A 161 0.36 -31.13 13.05
CA THR A 161 -0.52 -30.00 12.72
C THR A 161 -1.31 -29.48 13.92
N ARG A 162 -1.57 -30.32 14.93
CA ARG A 162 -2.16 -29.92 16.23
C ARG A 162 -3.29 -28.87 16.17
N PRO A 163 -4.43 -29.15 15.48
CA PRO A 163 -5.55 -28.22 15.48
C PRO A 163 -6.09 -27.94 16.89
N ASN A 164 -6.54 -26.73 17.19
CA ASN A 164 -7.13 -26.42 18.49
C ASN A 164 -8.43 -27.18 18.76
N VAL A 165 -9.18 -27.53 17.71
CA VAL A 165 -10.45 -28.24 17.81
C VAL A 165 -10.46 -29.43 16.85
N LEU A 166 -10.77 -30.60 17.37
CA LEU A 166 -11.01 -31.84 16.62
C LEU A 166 -12.34 -32.43 17.10
N LEU A 167 -13.43 -32.29 16.34
CA LEU A 167 -14.75 -32.83 16.74
C LEU A 167 -15.29 -33.79 15.66
N GLY A 168 -15.53 -35.04 16.05
CA GLY A 168 -16.14 -36.04 15.17
C GLY A 168 -16.16 -37.43 15.81
N GLY A 169 -16.28 -38.46 14.99
CA GLY A 169 -16.12 -39.84 15.43
C GLY A 169 -14.68 -40.14 15.83
N GLY A 170 -14.49 -40.91 16.90
CA GLY A 170 -13.19 -41.49 17.25
C GLY A 170 -12.89 -42.78 16.45
N GLY A 171 -11.88 -43.53 16.89
CA GLY A 171 -11.42 -44.73 16.18
C GLY A 171 -10.38 -44.41 15.09
N ASN A 172 -10.01 -45.41 14.28
CA ASN A 172 -9.08 -45.23 13.17
C ASN A 172 -7.77 -44.50 13.55
N GLY A 173 -7.18 -44.88 14.68
CA GLY A 173 -5.96 -44.25 15.23
C GLY A 173 -6.22 -43.10 16.20
N MET A 174 -7.36 -42.40 16.10
CA MET A 174 -7.75 -41.40 17.08
C MET A 174 -8.38 -42.06 18.32
N SER A 175 -7.65 -42.04 19.44
CA SER A 175 -8.12 -42.55 20.72
C SER A 175 -8.04 -41.50 21.81
N ALA A 176 -8.86 -41.63 22.86
CA ALA A 176 -8.88 -40.71 23.98
C ALA A 176 -7.50 -40.61 24.66
N GLY A 177 -6.83 -41.75 24.86
CA GLY A 177 -5.50 -41.79 25.46
C GLY A 177 -4.43 -41.10 24.59
N ALA A 178 -4.49 -41.25 23.27
CA ALA A 178 -3.57 -40.57 22.36
C ALA A 178 -3.78 -39.04 22.36
N ALA A 179 -5.04 -38.60 22.31
CA ALA A 179 -5.38 -37.17 22.36
C ALA A 179 -5.01 -36.53 23.71
N GLN A 180 -5.27 -37.22 24.82
CA GLN A 180 -4.86 -36.79 26.16
C GLN A 180 -3.34 -36.69 26.31
N ALA A 181 -2.60 -37.66 25.76
CA ALA A 181 -1.13 -37.61 25.74
C ALA A 181 -0.58 -36.45 24.90
N ALA A 182 -1.39 -35.90 24.00
CA ALA A 182 -1.12 -34.72 23.21
C ALA A 182 -1.71 -33.42 23.83
N ASP A 183 -2.12 -33.45 25.10
CA ASP A 183 -2.68 -32.32 25.87
C ASP A 183 -4.05 -31.79 25.41
N TYR A 184 -4.84 -32.61 24.70
CA TYR A 184 -6.23 -32.28 24.41
C TYR A 184 -7.13 -32.60 25.61
N LEU A 185 -8.07 -31.69 25.92
CA LEU A 185 -9.26 -32.05 26.67
C LEU A 185 -10.10 -32.99 25.80
N VAL A 186 -10.44 -34.17 26.31
CA VAL A 186 -11.25 -35.15 25.57
C VAL A 186 -12.69 -35.20 26.10
N VAL A 187 -13.65 -35.08 25.20
CA VAL A 187 -15.09 -35.28 25.46
C VAL A 187 -15.65 -36.36 24.54
N THR A 188 -16.65 -37.11 24.99
CA THR A 188 -17.16 -38.30 24.27
C THR A 188 -18.66 -38.32 24.02
N ASP A 189 -19.39 -37.32 24.54
CA ASP A 189 -20.82 -37.15 24.33
C ASP A 189 -21.21 -35.66 24.27
N ARG A 190 -22.47 -35.40 23.90
CA ARG A 190 -23.06 -34.07 23.78
C ARG A 190 -22.97 -33.29 25.09
N ALA A 191 -23.28 -33.94 26.22
CA ALA A 191 -23.31 -33.28 27.52
C ALA A 191 -21.91 -32.83 27.96
N GLY A 192 -20.90 -33.68 27.78
CA GLY A 192 -19.50 -33.36 28.04
C GLY A 192 -18.99 -32.25 27.14
N MET A 193 -19.33 -32.27 25.85
CA MET A 193 -18.98 -31.19 24.90
C MET A 193 -19.60 -29.85 25.29
N GLN A 194 -20.90 -29.82 25.61
CA GLN A 194 -21.60 -28.60 26.04
C GLN A 194 -21.12 -28.07 27.40
N GLY A 195 -20.51 -28.93 28.22
CA GLY A 195 -19.93 -28.57 29.52
C GLY A 195 -18.49 -28.02 29.44
N VAL A 196 -17.88 -27.96 28.25
CA VAL A 196 -16.51 -27.45 28.09
C VAL A 196 -16.44 -25.96 28.43
N ASP A 197 -15.47 -25.58 29.25
CA ASP A 197 -15.06 -24.19 29.43
C ASP A 197 -14.26 -23.75 28.20
N THR A 198 -14.96 -23.27 27.18
CA THR A 198 -14.36 -22.89 25.88
C THR A 198 -13.43 -21.69 25.98
N LEU A 199 -13.55 -20.87 27.03
CA LEU A 199 -12.70 -19.72 27.27
C LEU A 199 -11.29 -20.14 27.72
N ASN A 200 -11.20 -21.15 28.59
CA ASN A 200 -9.95 -21.60 29.18
C ASN A 200 -9.35 -22.86 28.54
N THR A 201 -10.08 -23.52 27.64
CA THR A 201 -9.59 -24.71 26.91
C THR A 201 -8.77 -24.31 25.69
N ALA A 202 -7.52 -24.78 25.61
CA ALA A 202 -6.62 -24.50 24.49
C ALA A 202 -6.76 -25.51 23.33
N TYR A 203 -6.95 -26.78 23.67
CA TYR A 203 -7.05 -27.91 22.73
C TYR A 203 -8.21 -28.82 23.16
N LEU A 204 -9.16 -29.06 22.25
CA LEU A 204 -10.35 -29.88 22.48
C LEU A 204 -10.44 -30.99 21.44
N SER A 205 -10.60 -32.24 21.90
CA SER A 205 -10.87 -33.41 21.06
C SER A 205 -12.19 -34.05 21.48
N GLY A 206 -13.22 -33.89 20.65
CA GLY A 206 -14.50 -34.59 20.75
C GLY A 206 -14.43 -35.88 19.96
N GLN A 207 -14.55 -37.02 20.66
CA GLN A 207 -14.51 -38.36 20.08
C GLN A 207 -15.85 -39.06 20.36
N PHE A 208 -16.82 -38.79 19.50
CA PHE A 208 -18.21 -39.20 19.69
C PHE A 208 -18.43 -40.61 19.13
N GLY A 209 -18.11 -41.61 19.96
CA GLY A 209 -18.10 -43.02 19.56
C GLY A 209 -16.78 -43.45 18.91
N THR A 210 -16.74 -44.67 18.36
CA THR A 210 -15.54 -45.29 17.75
C THR A 210 -15.66 -45.43 16.22
N SER A 211 -16.62 -44.73 15.62
CA SER A 211 -16.91 -44.74 14.19
C SER A 211 -17.63 -43.44 13.83
N THR A 212 -18.13 -43.33 12.59
CA THR A 212 -18.94 -42.20 12.10
C THR A 212 -20.11 -41.94 13.02
N LEU A 213 -20.58 -40.69 13.13
CA LEU A 213 -21.78 -40.37 13.89
C LEU A 213 -23.03 -41.06 13.28
N PRO A 214 -24.10 -41.27 14.08
CA PRO A 214 -25.41 -41.68 13.60
C PRO A 214 -25.95 -40.71 12.55
N TYR A 215 -26.93 -41.18 11.78
CA TYR A 215 -27.70 -40.29 10.93
C TYR A 215 -28.72 -39.50 11.77
N GLU A 216 -28.96 -38.26 11.41
CA GLU A 216 -29.91 -37.35 12.05
C GLU A 216 -31.33 -37.93 12.08
N TYR A 217 -31.76 -38.52 10.96
CA TYR A 217 -33.06 -39.19 10.87
C TYR A 217 -33.20 -40.38 11.84
N ASP A 218 -32.11 -41.09 12.11
CA ASP A 218 -32.11 -42.27 12.99
C ASP A 218 -32.08 -41.87 14.49
N GLY A 219 -31.75 -40.61 14.77
CA GLY A 219 -31.64 -40.05 16.11
C GLY A 219 -30.22 -40.12 16.69
N MET A 220 -29.77 -38.99 17.21
CA MET A 220 -28.39 -38.82 17.69
C MET A 220 -28.10 -39.42 19.08
N GLY A 221 -29.14 -39.79 19.85
CA GLY A 221 -28.97 -40.27 21.22
C GLY A 221 -28.19 -39.28 22.08
N THR A 222 -27.04 -39.71 22.62
CA THR A 222 -26.13 -38.87 23.42
C THR A 222 -25.06 -38.15 22.59
N MET A 223 -24.97 -38.40 21.29
CA MET A 223 -23.98 -37.74 20.42
C MET A 223 -24.48 -36.35 20.01
N PRO A 224 -23.58 -35.37 19.79
CA PRO A 224 -23.97 -34.03 19.39
C PRO A 224 -24.40 -33.97 17.91
N HIS A 225 -25.24 -32.99 17.59
CA HIS A 225 -25.53 -32.59 16.22
C HIS A 225 -24.36 -31.81 15.61
N LEU A 226 -24.26 -31.75 14.27
CA LEU A 226 -23.22 -30.96 13.58
C LEU A 226 -23.28 -29.49 14.00
N THR A 227 -24.49 -28.92 14.10
CA THR A 227 -24.74 -27.55 14.55
C THR A 227 -24.17 -27.30 15.95
N GLU A 228 -24.32 -28.25 16.88
CA GLU A 228 -23.80 -28.14 18.25
C GLU A 228 -22.27 -28.21 18.27
N MET A 229 -21.68 -29.07 17.43
CA MET A 229 -20.22 -29.16 17.26
C MET A 229 -19.67 -27.86 16.67
N THR A 230 -20.30 -27.31 15.63
CA THR A 230 -19.93 -26.03 15.02
C THR A 230 -19.98 -24.89 16.04
N GLN A 231 -21.06 -24.78 16.82
CA GLN A 231 -21.19 -23.75 17.86
C GLN A 231 -20.10 -23.86 18.94
N THR A 232 -19.77 -25.09 19.36
CA THR A 232 -18.70 -25.33 20.34
C THR A 232 -17.33 -24.95 19.78
N ALA A 233 -17.06 -25.33 18.53
CA ALA A 233 -15.82 -24.98 17.84
C ALA A 233 -15.65 -23.46 17.72
N LEU A 234 -16.70 -22.76 17.26
CA LEU A 234 -16.70 -21.30 17.16
C LEU A 234 -16.44 -20.64 18.53
N SER A 235 -17.12 -21.12 19.58
CA SER A 235 -16.98 -20.59 20.95
C SER A 235 -15.57 -20.76 21.54
N LEU A 236 -14.81 -21.77 21.12
CA LEU A 236 -13.42 -21.97 21.54
C LEU A 236 -12.45 -21.17 20.67
N LEU A 237 -12.64 -21.20 19.35
CA LEU A 237 -11.74 -20.58 18.39
C LEU A 237 -11.80 -19.05 18.42
N GLU A 238 -12.96 -18.46 18.72
CA GLU A 238 -13.14 -17.00 18.76
C GLU A 238 -12.31 -16.29 19.83
N ASN A 239 -11.83 -17.03 20.83
CA ASN A 239 -10.98 -16.51 21.90
C ASN A 239 -9.56 -16.14 21.44
N SER A 240 -9.24 -16.29 20.14
CA SER A 240 -7.99 -15.85 19.55
C SER A 240 -8.06 -14.39 19.04
N PRO A 241 -7.15 -13.50 19.47
CA PRO A 241 -7.06 -12.16 18.92
C PRO A 241 -6.67 -12.15 17.44
N GLU A 242 -5.94 -13.17 16.98
CA GLU A 242 -5.53 -13.33 15.57
C GLU A 242 -6.64 -13.93 14.70
N GLY A 243 -7.71 -14.44 15.31
CA GLY A 243 -8.80 -15.14 14.63
C GLY A 243 -8.52 -16.62 14.39
N PHE A 244 -9.26 -17.22 13.46
CA PHE A 244 -9.22 -18.67 13.23
C PHE A 244 -9.51 -19.12 11.80
N PHE A 245 -9.17 -20.38 11.53
CA PHE A 245 -9.68 -21.17 10.40
C PHE A 245 -10.46 -22.37 10.94
N LEU A 246 -11.66 -22.61 10.43
CA LEU A 246 -12.53 -23.71 10.83
C LEU A 246 -13.04 -24.45 9.59
N LEU A 247 -12.78 -25.75 9.52
CA LEU A 247 -13.47 -26.66 8.60
C LEU A 247 -14.68 -27.30 9.32
N VAL A 248 -15.83 -27.31 8.66
CA VAL A 248 -17.04 -28.04 9.10
C VAL A 248 -17.53 -28.94 7.98
N GLU A 249 -17.67 -30.23 8.26
CA GLU A 249 -18.07 -31.22 7.26
C GLU A 249 -19.37 -31.94 7.65
N GLY A 250 -20.33 -31.96 6.72
CA GLY A 250 -21.52 -32.82 6.75
C GLY A 250 -21.30 -34.10 5.95
N ALA A 251 -20.45 -35.00 6.45
CA ALA A 251 -19.98 -36.20 5.73
C ALA A 251 -21.08 -37.22 5.41
N LYS A 252 -22.12 -37.30 6.24
CA LYS A 252 -23.15 -38.34 6.14
C LYS A 252 -24.11 -38.11 4.95
N ILE A 253 -24.05 -36.95 4.30
CA ILE A 253 -24.74 -36.66 3.03
C ILE A 253 -24.26 -37.64 1.96
N ASP A 254 -22.94 -37.77 1.77
CA ASP A 254 -22.33 -38.73 0.85
C ASP A 254 -22.67 -40.19 1.21
N HIS A 255 -22.49 -40.57 2.47
CA HIS A 255 -22.72 -41.95 2.92
C HIS A 255 -24.16 -42.42 2.66
N SER A 256 -25.13 -41.54 2.89
CA SER A 256 -26.54 -41.82 2.59
C SER A 256 -26.83 -41.86 1.09
N ALA A 257 -26.18 -41.01 0.30
CA ALA A 257 -26.28 -41.03 -1.16
C ALA A 257 -25.72 -42.34 -1.75
N HIS A 258 -24.55 -42.81 -1.31
CA HIS A 258 -24.02 -44.14 -1.68
C HIS A 258 -24.99 -45.29 -1.40
N SER A 259 -25.79 -45.14 -0.33
CA SER A 259 -26.76 -46.15 0.11
C SER A 259 -28.15 -45.99 -0.52
N TYR A 260 -28.34 -45.05 -1.46
CA TYR A 260 -29.64 -44.71 -2.07
C TYR A 260 -30.70 -44.28 -1.03
N ASP A 261 -30.28 -43.77 0.12
CA ASP A 261 -31.16 -43.41 1.23
C ASP A 261 -31.49 -41.92 1.22
N THR A 262 -32.51 -41.56 0.45
CA THR A 262 -32.94 -40.16 0.28
C THR A 262 -33.46 -39.54 1.57
N THR A 263 -34.03 -40.33 2.48
CA THR A 263 -34.56 -39.80 3.74
C THR A 263 -33.43 -39.32 4.61
N ARG A 264 -32.42 -40.18 4.83
CA ARG A 264 -31.24 -39.79 5.59
C ARG A 264 -30.49 -38.66 4.89
N ASN A 265 -30.31 -38.72 3.58
CA ASN A 265 -29.62 -37.68 2.82
C ASN A 265 -30.25 -36.29 2.99
N ILE A 266 -31.60 -36.20 2.93
CA ILE A 266 -32.33 -34.96 3.18
C ILE A 266 -32.10 -34.45 4.60
N PHE A 267 -32.18 -35.31 5.61
CA PHE A 267 -32.00 -34.90 7.01
C PHE A 267 -30.56 -34.45 7.30
N GLU A 268 -29.55 -35.13 6.75
CA GLU A 268 -28.15 -34.69 6.85
C GLU A 268 -27.93 -33.33 6.17
N THR A 269 -28.54 -33.11 5.01
CA THR A 269 -28.44 -31.82 4.29
C THR A 269 -29.14 -30.69 5.06
N ILE A 270 -30.27 -30.98 5.71
CA ILE A 270 -30.96 -30.02 6.58
C ILE A 270 -30.11 -29.67 7.81
N GLU A 271 -29.47 -30.66 8.44
CA GLU A 271 -28.59 -30.42 9.57
C GLU A 271 -27.35 -29.64 9.17
N PHE A 272 -26.75 -29.95 8.02
CA PHE A 272 -25.65 -29.15 7.46
C PHE A 272 -26.08 -27.70 7.19
N SER A 273 -27.30 -27.48 6.67
CA SER A 273 -27.88 -26.14 6.54
C SER A 273 -28.07 -25.45 7.90
N SER A 274 -28.43 -26.18 8.95
CA SER A 274 -28.56 -25.64 10.32
C SER A 274 -27.20 -25.22 10.88
N ALA A 275 -26.15 -26.00 10.63
CA ALA A 275 -24.78 -25.65 11.01
C ALA A 275 -24.29 -24.40 10.27
N ALA A 276 -24.57 -24.27 8.98
CA ALA A 276 -24.25 -23.07 8.19
C ALA A 276 -25.01 -21.84 8.71
N GLN A 277 -26.28 -22.02 9.08
CA GLN A 277 -27.08 -20.97 9.69
C GLN A 277 -26.52 -20.55 11.06
N ALA A 278 -25.99 -21.48 11.87
CA ALA A 278 -25.34 -21.17 13.13
C ALA A 278 -24.02 -20.40 12.93
N ALA A 279 -23.22 -20.77 11.92
CA ALA A 279 -22.02 -20.02 11.53
C ALA A 279 -22.36 -18.58 11.09
N LEU A 280 -23.41 -18.41 10.27
CA LEU A 280 -23.90 -17.09 9.86
C LEU A 280 -24.42 -16.29 11.06
N ALA A 281 -25.16 -16.92 11.98
CA ALA A 281 -25.67 -16.28 13.19
C ALA A 281 -24.53 -15.81 14.11
N TRP A 282 -23.47 -16.62 14.27
CA TRP A 282 -22.27 -16.22 14.99
C TRP A 282 -21.54 -15.06 14.29
N ALA A 283 -21.54 -15.04 12.95
CA ALA A 283 -20.93 -13.97 12.17
C ALA A 283 -21.78 -12.70 12.07
N ALA A 284 -23.01 -12.69 12.59
CA ALA A 284 -23.92 -11.55 12.48
C ALA A 284 -23.32 -10.30 13.13
N GLY A 285 -23.28 -9.20 12.37
CA GLY A 285 -22.67 -7.94 12.80
C GLY A 285 -21.15 -7.89 12.74
N ARG A 286 -20.49 -8.98 12.32
CA ARG A 286 -19.05 -9.02 12.06
C ARG A 286 -18.75 -8.59 10.63
N THR A 287 -17.67 -7.83 10.47
CA THR A 287 -17.14 -7.45 9.15
C THR A 287 -15.83 -8.16 8.84
N ASP A 288 -15.40 -9.12 9.66
CA ASP A 288 -14.07 -9.72 9.65
C ASP A 288 -14.10 -11.24 9.37
N THR A 289 -15.21 -11.75 8.83
CA THR A 289 -15.42 -13.19 8.64
C THR A 289 -15.74 -13.51 7.19
N LEU A 290 -15.15 -14.57 6.67
CA LEU A 290 -15.50 -15.23 5.41
C LEU A 290 -16.13 -16.59 5.72
N ILE A 291 -17.31 -16.84 5.18
CA ILE A 291 -17.99 -18.14 5.23
C ILE A 291 -18.10 -18.67 3.80
N ILE A 292 -17.66 -19.90 3.58
CA ILE A 292 -17.73 -20.62 2.31
C ILE A 292 -18.52 -21.90 2.54
N VAL A 293 -19.50 -22.19 1.69
CA VAL A 293 -20.28 -23.42 1.69
C VAL A 293 -20.20 -24.04 0.30
N THR A 294 -19.73 -25.29 0.21
CA THR A 294 -19.62 -26.05 -1.04
C THR A 294 -19.74 -27.55 -0.75
N ALA A 295 -19.62 -28.37 -1.78
CA ALA A 295 -19.30 -29.79 -1.68
C ALA A 295 -17.93 -30.07 -2.29
N ASP A 296 -17.37 -31.24 -2.01
CA ASP A 296 -16.14 -31.78 -2.58
C ASP A 296 -16.37 -32.49 -3.93
N HIS A 297 -17.49 -33.19 -4.07
CA HIS A 297 -18.03 -33.79 -5.29
C HIS A 297 -19.55 -34.00 -5.19
N GLU A 298 -20.18 -34.50 -6.26
CA GLU A 298 -21.57 -34.99 -6.23
C GLU A 298 -21.60 -36.50 -6.05
N THR A 299 -22.60 -37.02 -5.33
CA THR A 299 -22.74 -38.46 -5.09
C THR A 299 -24.08 -39.06 -5.56
N ASN A 300 -23.97 -40.12 -6.36
CA ASN A 300 -25.03 -41.02 -6.84
C ASN A 300 -26.07 -40.38 -7.79
N GLY A 301 -25.89 -39.13 -8.23
CA GLY A 301 -26.70 -38.52 -9.27
C GLY A 301 -28.18 -38.49 -8.91
N LEU A 302 -28.52 -37.92 -7.75
CA LEU A 302 -29.91 -37.70 -7.34
C LEU A 302 -30.62 -36.82 -8.38
N VAL A 303 -31.86 -37.17 -8.74
CA VAL A 303 -32.70 -36.33 -9.60
C VAL A 303 -34.11 -36.25 -9.01
N VAL A 304 -34.50 -35.05 -8.56
CA VAL A 304 -35.87 -34.78 -8.10
C VAL A 304 -36.81 -34.67 -9.29
N THR A 305 -37.86 -35.49 -9.30
CA THR A 305 -38.87 -35.56 -10.37
C THR A 305 -40.19 -34.87 -10.02
N ALA A 306 -40.53 -34.74 -8.73
CA ALA A 306 -41.68 -33.96 -8.29
C ALA A 306 -41.52 -33.43 -6.86
N ASN A 307 -42.04 -32.22 -6.61
CA ASN A 307 -42.19 -31.66 -5.27
C ASN A 307 -43.51 -32.12 -4.66
N ASN A 308 -43.45 -32.78 -3.50
CA ASN A 308 -44.62 -33.33 -2.82
C ASN A 308 -45.09 -32.50 -1.61
N GLY A 309 -44.45 -31.35 -1.35
CA GLY A 309 -44.78 -30.43 -0.27
C GLY A 309 -43.95 -30.64 1.00
N ILE A 310 -44.16 -29.73 1.96
CA ILE A 310 -43.44 -29.69 3.24
C ILE A 310 -43.65 -31.00 4.01
N ASN A 311 -42.57 -31.53 4.60
CA ASN A 311 -42.55 -32.78 5.37
C ASN A 311 -42.95 -34.03 4.57
N VAL A 312 -42.97 -33.96 3.24
CA VAL A 312 -43.20 -35.11 2.36
C VAL A 312 -42.01 -35.28 1.44
N LEU A 313 -41.42 -36.48 1.41
CA LEU A 313 -40.27 -36.75 0.56
C LEU A 313 -40.59 -36.43 -0.90
N PRO A 314 -39.72 -35.70 -1.63
CA PRO A 314 -39.91 -35.45 -3.04
C PRO A 314 -39.83 -36.77 -3.83
N SER A 315 -40.56 -36.85 -4.93
CA SER A 315 -40.39 -37.94 -5.89
C SER A 315 -39.05 -37.77 -6.56
N HIS A 316 -38.28 -38.85 -6.70
CA HIS A 316 -36.90 -38.81 -7.18
C HIS A 316 -36.48 -40.12 -7.83
N ILE A 317 -35.36 -40.08 -8.53
CA ILE A 317 -34.60 -41.25 -9.02
C ILE A 317 -33.11 -41.05 -8.71
N TRP A 318 -32.37 -42.14 -8.66
CA TRP A 318 -30.90 -42.15 -8.57
C TRP A 318 -30.31 -42.64 -9.88
N THR A 319 -29.27 -41.98 -10.38
CA THR A 319 -28.73 -42.24 -11.72
C THR A 319 -27.25 -42.66 -11.73
N GLY A 320 -26.52 -42.43 -10.63
CA GLY A 320 -25.08 -42.63 -10.53
C GLY A 320 -24.61 -44.03 -10.13
N GLY A 321 -25.53 -44.98 -9.91
CA GLY A 321 -25.17 -46.38 -9.62
C GLY A 321 -24.40 -46.58 -8.31
N GLY A 322 -24.55 -45.67 -7.36
CA GLY A 322 -23.91 -45.70 -6.05
C GLY A 322 -22.48 -45.18 -6.05
N ASN A 323 -22.03 -44.48 -7.11
CA ASN A 323 -20.72 -43.85 -7.17
C ASN A 323 -20.84 -42.33 -7.15
N HIS A 324 -19.72 -41.64 -6.91
CA HIS A 324 -19.62 -40.21 -7.18
C HIS A 324 -19.86 -39.91 -8.67
N THR A 325 -20.22 -38.67 -8.98
CA THR A 325 -20.34 -38.19 -10.36
C THR A 325 -19.46 -36.95 -10.59
N GLY A 326 -19.20 -36.64 -11.86
CA GLY A 326 -18.42 -35.47 -12.27
C GLY A 326 -19.26 -34.22 -12.46
N VAL A 327 -20.44 -34.15 -11.83
CA VAL A 327 -21.30 -32.95 -11.86
C VAL A 327 -20.65 -31.85 -11.04
N ASP A 328 -20.58 -30.64 -11.59
CA ASP A 328 -20.12 -29.46 -10.86
C ASP A 328 -21.01 -29.20 -9.65
N VAL A 329 -20.38 -28.88 -8.52
CA VAL A 329 -21.08 -28.71 -7.25
C VAL A 329 -21.37 -27.24 -6.93
N PRO A 330 -22.46 -26.93 -6.20
CA PRO A 330 -22.79 -25.55 -5.85
C PRO A 330 -21.79 -24.93 -4.87
N LEU A 331 -21.58 -23.62 -5.01
CA LEU A 331 -20.77 -22.78 -4.11
C LEU A 331 -21.56 -21.57 -3.66
N TYR A 332 -21.48 -21.27 -2.36
CA TYR A 332 -22.07 -20.10 -1.73
C TYR A 332 -21.05 -19.44 -0.80
N ALA A 333 -20.94 -18.12 -0.84
CA ALA A 333 -20.00 -17.37 -0.01
C ALA A 333 -20.63 -16.12 0.60
N TRP A 334 -20.28 -15.85 1.86
CA TRP A 334 -20.75 -14.70 2.62
C TRP A 334 -19.62 -14.00 3.37
N GLY A 335 -19.71 -12.68 3.46
CA GLY A 335 -18.86 -11.86 4.30
C GLY A 335 -17.66 -11.26 3.57
N MET A 336 -16.55 -11.10 4.27
CA MET A 336 -15.37 -10.46 3.72
C MET A 336 -14.79 -11.28 2.57
N ASN A 337 -14.51 -10.62 1.43
CA ASN A 337 -13.95 -11.22 0.22
C ASN A 337 -14.84 -12.29 -0.45
N SER A 338 -16.13 -12.43 -0.07
CA SER A 338 -17.04 -13.42 -0.65
C SER A 338 -17.22 -13.26 -2.17
N ALA A 339 -17.14 -12.03 -2.68
CA ALA A 339 -17.24 -11.73 -4.11
C ALA A 339 -16.16 -12.42 -4.98
N LEU A 340 -15.02 -12.84 -4.40
CA LEU A 340 -14.00 -13.62 -5.12
C LEU A 340 -14.51 -15.01 -5.54
N PHE A 341 -15.55 -15.51 -4.89
CA PHE A 341 -16.12 -16.84 -5.09
C PHE A 341 -17.38 -16.81 -5.98
N ALA A 342 -17.77 -15.66 -6.51
CA ALA A 342 -18.87 -15.56 -7.44
C ALA A 342 -18.51 -16.18 -8.81
N GLY A 343 -19.46 -16.91 -9.40
CA GLY A 343 -19.30 -17.56 -10.70
C GLY A 343 -18.51 -18.87 -10.66
N PRO A 344 -18.19 -19.46 -11.82
CA PRO A 344 -17.51 -20.75 -11.92
C PRO A 344 -16.10 -20.73 -11.31
N GLN A 345 -15.75 -21.78 -10.59
CA GLN A 345 -14.47 -22.02 -9.92
C GLN A 345 -13.93 -23.40 -10.27
N ASP A 346 -12.61 -23.58 -10.21
CA ASP A 346 -12.03 -24.90 -9.95
C ASP A 346 -11.78 -25.08 -8.45
N ASN A 347 -11.88 -26.30 -7.94
CA ASN A 347 -11.63 -26.55 -6.51
C ASN A 347 -10.19 -26.19 -6.07
N THR A 348 -9.23 -25.99 -6.99
CA THR A 348 -7.91 -25.43 -6.65
C THR A 348 -7.90 -23.93 -6.39
N ASP A 349 -8.90 -23.17 -6.86
CA ASP A 349 -8.96 -21.72 -6.69
C ASP A 349 -9.14 -21.31 -5.21
N PHE A 350 -9.72 -22.20 -4.39
CA PHE A 350 -9.98 -21.93 -2.98
C PHE A 350 -8.70 -21.55 -2.22
N PHE A 351 -7.60 -22.29 -2.38
CA PHE A 351 -6.37 -21.98 -1.66
C PHE A 351 -5.90 -20.56 -1.96
N ALA A 352 -5.76 -20.22 -3.24
CA ALA A 352 -5.31 -18.89 -3.65
C ALA A 352 -6.27 -17.80 -3.18
N LYS A 353 -7.58 -17.98 -3.32
CA LYS A 353 -8.59 -16.95 -2.98
C LYS A 353 -8.77 -16.76 -1.47
N VAL A 354 -8.79 -17.84 -0.70
CA VAL A 354 -8.85 -17.78 0.76
C VAL A 354 -7.58 -17.15 1.33
N THR A 355 -6.42 -17.42 0.73
CA THR A 355 -5.13 -16.83 1.14
C THR A 355 -4.80 -15.49 0.49
N THR A 356 -5.63 -15.01 -0.43
CA THR A 356 -5.42 -13.74 -1.14
C THR A 356 -5.40 -12.61 -0.12
N ASN A 357 -4.29 -11.87 -0.11
CA ASN A 357 -4.10 -10.76 0.78
C ASN A 357 -4.22 -9.43 0.00
N PRO A 358 -5.28 -8.64 0.20
CA PRO A 358 -5.50 -7.45 -0.62
C PRO A 358 -4.57 -6.28 -0.26
N TYR A 359 -3.72 -6.40 0.78
CA TYR A 359 -2.84 -5.30 1.13
C TYR A 359 -1.84 -5.01 0.02
N SER A 360 -1.90 -3.79 -0.47
CA SER A 360 -0.93 -3.26 -1.41
C SER A 360 -0.36 -1.94 -0.92
N ILE A 361 0.86 -1.66 -1.35
CA ILE A 361 1.49 -0.35 -1.19
C ILE A 361 1.78 0.16 -2.59
N SER A 362 1.17 1.29 -2.95
CA SER A 362 1.36 1.93 -4.25
C SER A 362 1.55 3.43 -4.14
N GLY A 363 2.09 4.02 -5.20
CA GLY A 363 2.33 5.45 -5.30
C GLY A 363 2.90 5.83 -6.66
N TYR A 364 3.18 7.12 -6.82
CA TYR A 364 3.80 7.70 -8.01
C TYR A 364 5.14 8.33 -7.66
N ILE A 365 6.08 8.25 -8.60
CA ILE A 365 7.31 9.04 -8.58
C ILE A 365 7.25 10.05 -9.70
N THR A 366 7.44 11.33 -9.34
CA THR A 366 7.48 12.44 -10.29
C THR A 366 8.77 13.22 -10.16
N ASP A 367 9.18 13.92 -11.21
CA ASP A 367 10.26 14.90 -11.13
C ASP A 367 9.78 16.24 -10.52
N SER A 368 10.72 17.17 -10.32
CA SER A 368 10.41 18.54 -9.84
C SER A 368 9.45 19.34 -10.74
N GLY A 369 9.20 18.90 -11.98
CA GLY A 369 8.22 19.47 -12.91
C GLY A 369 6.85 18.79 -12.88
N ALA A 370 6.62 17.91 -11.90
CA ALA A 370 5.44 17.04 -11.79
C ALA A 370 5.25 16.12 -13.01
N GLN A 371 6.33 15.82 -13.74
CA GLN A 371 6.29 14.82 -14.81
C GLN A 371 6.54 13.42 -14.24
N PRO A 372 5.84 12.39 -14.75
CA PRO A 372 6.07 11.01 -14.33
C PRO A 372 7.52 10.54 -14.54
N ALA A 373 8.08 9.88 -13.54
CA ALA A 373 9.42 9.31 -13.60
C ALA A 373 9.36 7.79 -13.81
N SER A 374 9.75 7.32 -15.00
CA SER A 374 9.81 5.89 -15.33
C SER A 374 11.13 5.24 -14.94
N ASP A 375 11.10 3.91 -14.81
CA ASP A 375 12.27 3.06 -14.52
C ASP A 375 13.05 3.50 -13.28
N ILE A 376 12.32 3.94 -12.25
CA ILE A 376 12.86 4.19 -10.92
C ILE A 376 12.70 2.92 -10.10
N GLN A 377 13.79 2.39 -9.58
CA GLN A 377 13.71 1.26 -8.66
C GLN A 377 13.09 1.71 -7.35
N VAL A 378 12.10 0.95 -6.87
CA VAL A 378 11.47 1.13 -5.56
C VAL A 378 11.66 -0.17 -4.78
N SER A 379 12.21 -0.04 -3.58
CA SER A 379 12.44 -1.16 -2.66
C SER A 379 11.47 -1.09 -1.49
N LEU A 380 11.04 -2.27 -1.04
CA LEU A 380 10.22 -2.48 0.13
C LEU A 380 11.02 -3.31 1.15
N SER A 381 10.98 -2.90 2.41
CA SER A 381 11.59 -3.63 3.54
C SER A 381 10.69 -3.56 4.78
N GLY A 382 10.98 -4.35 5.82
CA GLY A 382 10.17 -4.44 7.03
C GLY A 382 9.68 -5.88 7.24
N GLN A 383 8.37 -6.08 7.28
CA GLN A 383 7.75 -7.42 7.40
C GLN A 383 8.01 -8.34 6.20
N ALA A 384 8.30 -7.76 5.04
CA ALA A 384 8.75 -8.49 3.86
C ALA A 384 9.75 -7.62 3.08
N THR A 385 10.52 -8.25 2.20
CA THR A 385 11.45 -7.57 1.29
C THR A 385 11.05 -7.81 -0.15
N ALA A 386 10.89 -6.75 -0.93
CA ALA A 386 10.55 -6.81 -2.35
C ALA A 386 11.15 -5.61 -3.10
N SER A 387 11.16 -5.66 -4.44
CA SER A 387 11.54 -4.53 -5.29
C SER A 387 10.67 -4.52 -6.54
N THR A 388 10.34 -3.32 -7.01
CA THR A 388 9.65 -3.07 -8.29
C THR A 388 10.26 -1.86 -8.99
N ASN A 389 9.88 -1.60 -10.24
CA ASN A 389 10.24 -0.38 -10.96
C ASN A 389 8.97 0.43 -11.29
N THR A 390 9.09 1.75 -11.34
CA THR A 390 7.98 2.59 -11.80
C THR A 390 7.69 2.38 -13.29
N ALA A 391 6.39 2.31 -13.63
CA ALA A 391 5.91 2.27 -15.01
C ALA A 391 6.16 3.61 -15.74
N GLY A 392 5.84 3.67 -17.04
CA GLY A 392 5.89 4.92 -17.83
C GLY A 392 5.05 6.07 -17.24
N SER A 393 4.01 5.74 -16.46
CA SER A 393 3.17 6.68 -15.73
C SER A 393 3.75 7.12 -14.38
N GLY A 394 4.96 6.68 -14.01
CA GLY A 394 5.57 6.92 -12.71
C GLY A 394 4.99 6.06 -11.58
N PHE A 395 4.02 5.18 -11.88
CA PHE A 395 3.34 4.35 -10.90
C PHE A 395 4.18 3.15 -10.45
N TYR A 396 4.17 2.84 -9.15
CA TYR A 396 4.69 1.59 -8.60
C TYR A 396 3.66 0.94 -7.67
N THR A 397 3.75 -0.40 -7.53
CA THR A 397 2.90 -1.17 -6.60
C THR A 397 3.65 -2.36 -6.01
N PHE A 398 3.31 -2.71 -4.78
CA PHE A 398 3.62 -3.96 -4.10
C PHE A 398 2.30 -4.58 -3.66
N GLU A 399 2.05 -5.83 -4.01
CA GLU A 399 0.78 -6.52 -3.73
C GLU A 399 1.02 -7.70 -2.76
N ASN A 400 -0.07 -8.29 -2.25
CA ASN A 400 -0.04 -9.47 -1.38
C ASN A 400 0.80 -9.28 -0.10
N LEU A 401 0.85 -8.05 0.41
CA LEU A 401 1.59 -7.74 1.63
C LEU A 401 0.85 -8.26 2.85
N ALA A 402 1.53 -8.52 3.96
CA ALA A 402 0.89 -8.77 5.25
C ALA A 402 0.52 -7.44 5.93
N ALA A 403 -0.35 -7.49 6.94
CA ALA A 403 -0.50 -6.33 7.82
C ALA A 403 0.81 -6.09 8.57
N GLY A 404 1.23 -4.84 8.70
CA GLY A 404 2.44 -4.48 9.44
C GLY A 404 3.17 -3.26 8.93
N ALA A 405 4.33 -3.01 9.52
CA ALA A 405 5.16 -1.86 9.18
C ALA A 405 6.14 -2.19 8.05
N TYR A 406 6.14 -1.33 7.05
CA TYR A 406 7.04 -1.38 5.90
C TYR A 406 7.76 -0.07 5.71
N THR A 407 8.91 -0.12 5.06
CA THR A 407 9.63 1.06 4.58
C THR A 407 9.79 0.96 3.07
N VAL A 408 9.30 1.99 2.36
CA VAL A 408 9.40 2.14 0.91
C VAL A 408 10.50 3.13 0.59
N THR A 409 11.45 2.73 -0.25
CA THR A 409 12.63 3.54 -0.58
C THR A 409 12.90 3.51 -2.08
N PRO A 410 12.73 4.63 -2.80
CA PRO A 410 13.14 4.75 -4.19
C PRO A 410 14.67 4.91 -4.33
N LEU A 411 15.22 4.47 -5.47
CA LEU A 411 16.65 4.50 -5.75
C LEU A 411 16.93 4.78 -7.23
N LYS A 412 17.82 5.75 -7.49
CA LYS A 412 18.43 6.00 -8.80
C LYS A 412 19.74 6.78 -8.64
N SER A 413 20.80 6.36 -9.33
CA SER A 413 22.12 7.00 -9.24
C SER A 413 22.09 8.46 -9.72
N SER A 414 22.76 9.37 -9.01
CA SER A 414 22.79 10.83 -9.27
C SER A 414 21.45 11.55 -9.09
N TRP A 415 20.47 10.91 -8.45
CA TRP A 415 19.19 11.50 -8.07
C TRP A 415 18.96 11.39 -6.56
N THR A 416 18.24 12.36 -6.02
CA THR A 416 17.73 12.39 -4.65
C THR A 416 16.21 12.33 -4.69
N PHE A 417 15.60 11.80 -3.64
CA PHE A 417 14.15 11.66 -3.51
C PHE A 417 13.66 12.36 -2.26
N GLU A 418 12.49 13.00 -2.35
CA GLU A 418 11.81 13.64 -1.22
C GLU A 418 10.38 13.08 -1.08
N PRO A 419 10.05 12.48 0.07
CA PRO A 419 10.98 12.10 1.15
C PRO A 419 11.96 11.00 0.68
N ALA A 420 13.13 10.85 1.33
CA ALA A 420 14.09 9.81 0.92
C ALA A 420 13.57 8.37 1.11
N SER A 421 12.65 8.18 2.05
CA SER A 421 11.91 6.93 2.28
C SER A 421 10.59 7.23 2.99
N ARG A 422 9.67 6.29 2.99
CA ARG A 422 8.40 6.39 3.73
C ARG A 422 8.17 5.15 4.57
N ASN A 423 7.83 5.37 5.84
CA ASN A 423 7.31 4.31 6.70
C ASN A 423 5.80 4.20 6.50
N VAL A 424 5.36 3.02 6.09
CA VAL A 424 3.97 2.69 5.78
C VAL A 424 3.49 1.65 6.78
N ALA A 425 2.46 1.98 7.54
CA ALA A 425 1.76 1.02 8.38
C ALA A 425 0.57 0.49 7.58
N VAL A 426 0.65 -0.78 7.16
CA VAL A 426 -0.43 -1.50 6.49
C VAL A 426 -1.33 -2.07 7.58
N LEU A 427 -2.44 -1.38 7.85
CA LEU A 427 -3.37 -1.71 8.94
C LEU A 427 -4.83 -1.92 8.45
N SER A 428 -5.17 -1.45 7.25
CA SER A 428 -6.46 -1.62 6.55
C SER A 428 -6.29 -1.19 5.08
N ASP A 429 -7.32 -1.36 4.23
CA ASP A 429 -7.33 -0.90 2.83
C ASP A 429 -6.79 0.54 2.69
N ILE A 430 -5.64 0.68 2.05
CA ILE A 430 -5.19 1.98 1.54
C ILE A 430 -4.83 1.82 0.07
N GLN A 431 -5.64 2.46 -0.76
CA GLN A 431 -5.18 3.06 -2.01
C GLN A 431 -4.84 4.54 -1.77
N ALA A 432 -3.69 4.95 -2.32
CA ALA A 432 -3.20 6.30 -2.61
C ALA A 432 -2.62 7.13 -1.43
N ALA A 433 -1.46 7.79 -1.50
CA ALA A 433 -0.46 7.94 -2.56
C ALA A 433 0.89 8.18 -1.85
N TRP A 434 1.73 7.15 -1.73
CA TRP A 434 3.03 7.27 -1.04
C TRP A 434 4.08 7.90 -1.96
N ASP A 435 3.74 9.05 -2.51
CA ASP A 435 4.47 9.61 -3.63
C ASP A 435 5.84 10.12 -3.22
N PHE A 436 6.73 10.09 -4.21
CA PHE A 436 8.06 10.64 -4.13
C PHE A 436 8.25 11.68 -5.24
N SER A 437 8.97 12.74 -4.91
CA SER A 437 9.53 13.63 -5.91
C SER A 437 11.02 13.36 -6.07
N MET A 438 11.56 13.50 -7.27
CA MET A 438 12.99 13.30 -7.54
C MET A 438 13.68 14.52 -8.13
N SER A 439 14.89 14.79 -7.66
CA SER A 439 15.75 15.90 -8.09
C SER A 439 17.16 15.42 -8.37
N GLN A 440 17.77 15.92 -9.45
CA GLN A 440 19.14 15.56 -9.82
C GLN A 440 20.14 16.27 -8.90
N PHE A 441 21.25 15.60 -8.59
CA PHE A 441 22.34 16.19 -7.83
C PHE A 441 23.72 15.90 -8.44
N ILE A 442 24.69 16.74 -8.09
CA ILE A 442 26.12 16.49 -8.33
C ILE A 442 26.90 16.75 -7.04
N SER A 443 27.97 15.99 -6.83
CA SER A 443 28.97 16.31 -5.82
C SER A 443 30.05 17.20 -6.44
N VAL A 444 30.15 18.45 -5.99
CA VAL A 444 31.26 19.34 -6.40
C VAL A 444 32.41 19.16 -5.41
N LEU A 445 33.54 18.65 -5.90
CA LEU A 445 34.75 18.42 -5.09
C LEU A 445 35.64 19.66 -5.06
N PRO A 446 36.47 19.87 -4.02
CA PRO A 446 37.31 21.07 -3.90
C PRO A 446 38.19 21.33 -5.13
N ALA A 447 38.81 20.30 -5.69
CA ALA A 447 39.73 20.43 -6.82
C ALA A 447 39.06 20.33 -8.20
N GLN A 448 37.75 20.06 -8.27
CA GLN A 448 37.06 19.80 -9.53
C GLN A 448 35.85 20.72 -9.71
N GLY A 449 35.59 21.12 -10.96
CA GLY A 449 34.36 21.80 -11.32
C GLY A 449 33.20 20.80 -11.41
N GLY A 450 32.06 21.29 -11.85
CA GLY A 450 30.89 20.46 -12.09
C GLY A 450 29.81 21.24 -12.82
N ALA A 451 28.89 20.56 -13.48
CA ALA A 451 27.72 21.19 -14.06
C ALA A 451 26.48 20.36 -13.77
N LEU A 452 25.40 21.04 -13.43
CA LEU A 452 24.06 20.47 -13.37
C LEU A 452 23.22 21.12 -14.44
N THR A 453 22.40 20.31 -15.09
CA THR A 453 21.51 20.73 -16.15
C THR A 453 20.18 20.04 -15.95
N LEU A 454 19.11 20.83 -15.86
CA LEU A 454 17.73 20.36 -15.89
C LEU A 454 17.12 20.63 -17.26
N PRO A 455 16.33 19.70 -17.79
CA PRO A 455 15.43 19.99 -18.90
C PRO A 455 14.48 21.13 -18.55
N TYR A 456 14.28 22.07 -19.47
CA TYR A 456 13.34 23.18 -19.31
C TYR A 456 12.65 23.43 -20.67
N PRO A 457 11.40 23.92 -20.71
CA PRO A 457 10.80 24.36 -21.96
C PRO A 457 11.72 25.35 -22.71
N GLY A 458 12.06 25.04 -23.97
CA GLY A 458 12.99 25.85 -24.78
C GLY A 458 14.46 25.43 -24.69
N GLY A 459 14.82 24.45 -23.86
CA GLY A 459 16.17 23.89 -23.80
C GLY A 459 16.49 23.32 -22.43
N SER A 460 17.32 24.03 -21.67
CA SER A 460 17.71 23.61 -20.33
C SER A 460 17.85 24.77 -19.35
N ALA A 461 17.93 24.45 -18.08
CA ALA A 461 18.35 25.37 -17.04
C ALA A 461 19.50 24.73 -16.28
N GLY A 462 20.57 25.45 -16.01
CA GLY A 462 21.78 24.84 -15.47
C GLY A 462 22.65 25.79 -14.68
N VAL A 463 23.54 25.18 -13.91
CA VAL A 463 24.60 25.86 -13.17
C VAL A 463 25.92 25.14 -13.44
N SER A 464 26.96 25.92 -13.72
CA SER A 464 28.33 25.42 -13.92
C SER A 464 29.28 26.04 -12.89
N PHE A 465 30.02 25.17 -12.24
CA PHE A 465 30.97 25.44 -11.17
C PHE A 465 32.40 25.30 -11.72
N PRO A 466 33.23 26.35 -11.65
CA PRO A 466 34.67 26.21 -11.87
C PRO A 466 35.34 25.38 -10.77
N ALA A 467 36.53 24.85 -11.04
CA ALA A 467 37.34 24.16 -10.01
C ALA A 467 37.67 25.09 -8.84
N ASN A 468 37.69 24.58 -7.61
CA ASN A 468 37.90 25.36 -6.37
C ASN A 468 36.75 26.31 -6.00
N SER A 469 35.54 26.03 -6.47
CA SER A 469 34.34 26.77 -6.05
C SER A 469 34.01 26.59 -4.58
N PHE A 470 34.41 25.47 -3.97
CA PHE A 470 34.23 25.18 -2.55
C PHE A 470 35.53 24.68 -1.94
N THR A 471 35.72 24.93 -0.64
CA THR A 471 36.89 24.41 0.13
C THR A 471 36.69 22.97 0.59
N GLY A 472 35.44 22.47 0.60
CA GLY A 472 35.05 21.10 0.92
C GLY A 472 34.14 20.51 -0.15
N SER A 473 33.83 19.21 -0.06
CA SER A 473 32.83 18.62 -0.95
C SER A 473 31.44 19.12 -0.59
N VAL A 474 30.66 19.52 -1.58
CA VAL A 474 29.28 19.98 -1.41
C VAL A 474 28.40 19.27 -2.43
N ASN A 475 27.30 18.67 -1.99
CA ASN A 475 26.27 18.17 -2.90
C ASN A 475 25.35 19.32 -3.28
N ILE A 476 25.29 19.57 -4.58
CA ILE A 476 24.41 20.59 -5.15
C ILE A 476 23.22 19.87 -5.76
N THR A 477 22.03 20.35 -5.44
CA THR A 477 20.79 19.95 -6.12
C THR A 477 20.34 21.07 -7.04
N LEU A 478 19.79 20.69 -8.19
CA LEU A 478 19.16 21.62 -9.11
C LEU A 478 17.73 21.16 -9.31
N GLN A 479 16.76 22.04 -9.08
CA GLN A 479 15.33 21.72 -9.27
C GLN A 479 14.54 22.89 -9.87
N LYS A 480 13.40 22.56 -10.49
CA LYS A 480 12.41 23.56 -10.87
C LYS A 480 11.65 24.03 -9.62
N PRO A 481 11.57 25.33 -9.34
CA PRO A 481 10.81 25.83 -8.19
C PRO A 481 9.30 25.57 -8.38
N ALA A 482 8.63 25.06 -7.36
CA ALA A 482 7.18 24.82 -7.38
C ALA A 482 6.37 26.13 -7.49
N SER A 483 6.91 27.22 -6.93
CA SER A 483 6.37 28.57 -7.06
C SER A 483 7.48 29.61 -6.88
N PHE A 484 7.21 30.85 -7.31
CA PHE A 484 8.14 31.96 -7.13
C PHE A 484 7.55 32.99 -6.14
N PRO A 485 8.32 33.47 -5.16
CA PRO A 485 7.86 34.51 -4.25
C PRO A 485 7.40 35.77 -4.99
N ALA A 486 6.25 36.31 -4.57
CA ALA A 486 5.78 37.61 -5.00
C ALA A 486 6.77 38.67 -4.50
N GLY A 487 7.53 39.27 -5.41
CA GLY A 487 8.51 40.29 -5.07
C GLY A 487 8.55 41.36 -6.15
N GLN A 488 8.42 42.62 -5.74
CA GLN A 488 8.88 43.74 -6.56
C GLN A 488 10.41 43.58 -6.68
N ALA A 489 11.01 43.68 -7.87
CA ALA A 489 12.43 44.03 -7.88
C ALA A 489 12.58 45.40 -7.20
N GLY A 490 13.79 45.79 -6.82
CA GLY A 490 14.06 47.11 -6.24
C GLY A 490 13.71 48.33 -7.13
N GLY A 491 12.76 48.25 -8.06
CA GLY A 491 12.16 49.33 -8.82
C GLY A 491 10.81 48.87 -9.38
N THR A 492 9.83 49.77 -9.37
CA THR A 492 8.47 49.58 -9.90
C THR A 492 8.52 49.09 -11.36
N GLY A 493 8.03 47.87 -11.64
CA GLY A 493 7.65 47.42 -12.99
C GLY A 493 8.35 46.17 -13.57
N THR A 494 9.24 45.49 -12.85
CA THR A 494 9.78 44.20 -13.32
C THR A 494 8.72 43.11 -13.34
N LEU A 495 8.63 42.37 -14.45
CA LEU A 495 7.69 41.27 -14.61
C LEU A 495 8.42 39.93 -14.55
N ALA A 496 8.03 39.08 -13.60
CA ALA A 496 8.47 37.69 -13.53
C ALA A 496 7.95 36.93 -14.77
N THR A 497 8.73 35.95 -15.25
CA THR A 497 8.30 35.06 -16.34
C THR A 497 7.81 33.70 -15.83
N GLY A 498 8.05 33.35 -14.55
CA GLY A 498 7.77 32.00 -14.03
C GLY A 498 8.82 30.96 -14.43
N ILE A 499 9.94 31.39 -15.02
CA ILE A 499 11.03 30.51 -15.49
C ILE A 499 12.22 30.72 -14.56
N GLY A 500 12.71 29.65 -13.94
CA GLY A 500 13.78 29.76 -12.97
C GLY A 500 14.22 28.43 -12.39
N VAL A 501 15.23 28.50 -11.53
CA VAL A 501 15.82 27.35 -10.87
C VAL A 501 16.04 27.63 -9.40
N GLU A 502 15.88 26.60 -8.60
CA GLU A 502 16.37 26.58 -7.23
C GLU A 502 17.62 25.72 -7.16
N ILE A 503 18.66 26.27 -6.54
CA ILE A 503 19.92 25.58 -6.34
C ILE A 503 20.07 25.31 -4.85
N GLY A 504 19.83 24.06 -4.48
CA GLY A 504 19.99 23.56 -3.11
C GLY A 504 21.42 23.09 -2.84
N LYS A 505 21.73 22.96 -1.56
CA LYS A 505 23.04 22.52 -1.07
C LYS A 505 22.90 21.82 0.27
N ASP A 506 23.68 20.77 0.47
CA ASP A 506 23.72 20.00 1.72
C ASP A 506 24.49 20.70 2.86
N THR A 507 25.27 21.74 2.54
CA THR A 507 25.99 22.57 3.51
C THR A 507 25.61 24.05 3.38
N PRO A 508 25.82 24.89 4.42
CA PRO A 508 25.54 26.33 4.31
C PRO A 508 26.57 27.10 3.46
N ALA A 509 27.60 26.45 2.92
CA ALA A 509 28.68 27.10 2.18
C ALA A 509 28.18 27.74 0.87
N GLN A 510 28.65 28.95 0.57
CA GLN A 510 28.45 29.61 -0.73
C GLN A 510 29.75 29.51 -1.56
N PRO A 511 29.66 29.53 -2.91
CA PRO A 511 30.84 29.51 -3.77
C PRO A 511 31.84 30.63 -3.44
N SER A 512 33.13 30.29 -3.40
CA SER A 512 34.23 31.25 -3.18
C SER A 512 34.51 32.12 -4.41
N GLN A 513 33.97 31.74 -5.56
CA GLN A 513 34.11 32.38 -6.86
C GLN A 513 32.77 32.34 -7.61
N ASN A 514 32.64 33.15 -8.68
CA ASN A 514 31.41 33.16 -9.47
C ASN A 514 31.20 31.81 -10.19
N VAL A 515 29.96 31.35 -10.13
CA VAL A 515 29.41 30.24 -10.91
C VAL A 515 28.57 30.81 -12.04
N THR A 516 28.45 30.03 -13.11
CA THR A 516 27.67 30.43 -14.29
C THR A 516 26.29 29.80 -14.24
N LEU A 517 25.26 30.63 -14.19
CA LEU A 517 23.88 30.22 -14.42
C LEU A 517 23.55 30.35 -15.90
N THR A 518 22.82 29.37 -16.42
CA THR A 518 22.31 29.36 -17.79
C THR A 518 20.83 29.02 -17.75
N LEU A 519 19.98 29.87 -18.32
CA LEU A 519 18.56 29.60 -18.52
C LEU A 519 18.25 29.71 -20.02
N TYR A 520 17.49 28.75 -20.53
CA TYR A 520 16.85 28.85 -21.84
C TYR A 520 15.38 29.27 -21.67
N TYR A 521 14.84 29.92 -22.70
CA TYR A 521 13.45 30.38 -22.77
C TYR A 521 12.83 30.07 -24.14
N GLN A 522 11.53 30.27 -24.28
CA GLN A 522 10.80 30.23 -25.55
C GLN A 522 10.31 31.63 -25.93
N ASP A 523 10.08 31.87 -27.22
CA ASP A 523 9.53 33.13 -27.71
C ASP A 523 8.16 33.44 -27.08
N ALA A 524 7.38 32.40 -26.77
CA ALA A 524 6.09 32.51 -26.09
C ALA A 524 6.21 33.10 -24.66
N ASP A 525 7.33 32.84 -23.97
CA ASP A 525 7.59 33.35 -22.62
C ASP A 525 7.83 34.88 -22.62
N MET A 526 8.07 35.45 -23.80
CA MET A 526 8.41 36.84 -24.00
C MET A 526 7.21 37.75 -24.30
N ALA A 527 6.04 37.22 -24.67
CA ALA A 527 4.76 37.93 -24.90
C ALA A 527 4.80 39.48 -24.90
N GLY A 528 5.34 40.08 -25.98
CA GLY A 528 5.37 41.55 -26.18
C GLY A 528 6.49 42.31 -25.44
N ARG A 529 7.48 41.60 -24.88
CA ARG A 529 8.60 42.15 -24.13
C ARG A 529 9.89 42.09 -24.96
N GLU A 530 10.69 43.15 -24.88
CA GLU A 530 11.98 43.21 -25.56
C GLU A 530 13.03 42.31 -24.88
N GLU A 531 13.57 41.33 -25.61
CA GLU A 531 14.56 40.37 -25.11
C GLU A 531 15.82 41.02 -24.56
N ALA A 532 16.29 42.12 -25.15
CA ALA A 532 17.49 42.84 -24.71
C ALA A 532 17.42 43.39 -23.27
N ARG A 533 16.24 43.31 -22.64
CA ARG A 533 15.92 43.82 -21.31
C ARG A 533 15.72 42.70 -20.26
N MET A 534 15.94 41.45 -20.64
CA MET A 534 15.87 40.31 -19.74
C MET A 534 17.07 40.28 -18.80
N THR A 535 16.86 39.73 -17.61
CA THR A 535 17.90 39.49 -16.63
C THR A 535 17.56 38.26 -15.80
N ILE A 536 18.56 37.49 -15.40
CA ILE A 536 18.40 36.51 -14.33
C ILE A 536 18.48 37.28 -13.02
N ALA A 537 17.47 37.13 -12.16
CA ALA A 537 17.47 37.69 -10.82
C ALA A 537 17.59 36.60 -9.77
N ARG A 538 18.29 36.91 -8.68
CA ARG A 538 18.38 36.08 -7.48
C ARG A 538 17.37 36.59 -6.45
N TYR A 539 16.63 35.70 -5.80
CA TYR A 539 15.80 36.09 -4.66
C TYR A 539 16.67 36.31 -3.41
N SER A 540 16.38 37.34 -2.63
CA SER A 540 17.07 37.65 -1.39
C SER A 540 16.10 37.54 -0.23
N ASP A 541 16.08 36.40 0.47
CA ASP A 541 15.14 36.14 1.57
C ASP A 541 15.20 37.22 2.66
N THR A 542 16.40 37.67 3.02
CA THR A 542 16.60 38.72 4.03
C THR A 542 15.98 40.07 3.66
N ALA A 543 15.89 40.37 2.36
CA ALA A 543 15.36 41.63 1.86
C ALA A 543 13.92 41.50 1.35
N GLY A 544 13.43 40.28 1.12
CA GLY A 544 12.14 40.00 0.47
C GLY A 544 12.06 40.52 -0.97
N LEU A 545 13.18 40.64 -1.68
CA LEU A 545 13.26 41.29 -2.99
C LEU A 545 14.08 40.48 -4.01
N TRP A 546 13.71 40.62 -5.28
CA TRP A 546 14.48 40.11 -6.41
C TRP A 546 15.64 41.05 -6.74
N VAL A 547 16.84 40.49 -6.81
CA VAL A 547 18.09 41.20 -7.11
C VAL A 547 18.56 40.80 -8.51
N PRO A 548 18.43 41.67 -9.52
CA PRO A 548 18.94 41.41 -10.86
C PRO A 548 20.44 41.14 -10.86
N LEU A 549 20.86 40.15 -11.63
CA LEU A 549 22.27 39.82 -11.86
C LEU A 549 22.74 40.47 -13.16
N LEU A 550 24.06 40.63 -13.28
CA LEU A 550 24.64 41.02 -14.55
C LEU A 550 24.52 39.84 -15.52
N SER A 551 23.60 39.98 -16.47
CA SER A 551 23.26 38.93 -17.43
C SER A 551 23.78 39.22 -18.84
N SER A 552 24.15 38.17 -19.55
CA SER A 552 24.46 38.17 -20.98
C SER A 552 23.35 37.43 -21.72
N ILE A 553 22.80 38.04 -22.77
CA ILE A 553 21.64 37.53 -23.51
C ILE A 553 22.11 37.10 -24.90
N TYR A 554 21.64 35.95 -25.35
CA TYR A 554 21.95 35.34 -26.64
C TYR A 554 20.62 35.03 -27.37
N PRO A 555 20.00 36.05 -28.02
CA PRO A 555 18.67 35.92 -28.62
C PRO A 555 18.55 34.80 -29.65
N SER A 556 19.57 34.59 -30.49
CA SER A 556 19.57 33.53 -31.51
C SER A 556 19.56 32.10 -30.93
N GLU A 557 19.84 31.96 -29.64
CA GLU A 557 19.88 30.69 -28.92
C GLU A 557 18.76 30.58 -27.87
N ASN A 558 17.90 31.60 -27.76
CA ASN A 558 16.96 31.80 -26.64
C ASN A 558 17.60 31.49 -25.28
N ARG A 559 18.83 31.99 -25.09
CA ARG A 559 19.66 31.68 -23.93
C ARG A 559 20.06 32.95 -23.21
N ILE A 560 20.01 32.91 -21.89
CA ILE A 560 20.55 33.96 -21.02
C ILE A 560 21.47 33.33 -19.98
N THR A 561 22.60 33.99 -19.71
CA THR A 561 23.55 33.56 -18.68
C THR A 561 23.78 34.67 -17.66
N ALA A 562 24.12 34.29 -16.43
CA ALA A 562 24.50 35.23 -15.38
C ALA A 562 25.56 34.63 -14.47
N GLN A 563 26.36 35.50 -13.86
CA GLN A 563 27.39 35.11 -12.89
C GLN A 563 26.89 35.39 -11.47
N THR A 564 27.07 34.44 -10.56
CA THR A 564 26.71 34.61 -9.15
C THR A 564 27.65 33.83 -8.23
N ASP A 565 27.86 34.31 -7.02
CA ASP A 565 28.60 33.64 -5.94
C ASP A 565 27.65 33.18 -4.82
N HIS A 566 26.34 33.16 -5.08
CA HIS A 566 25.34 32.89 -4.06
C HIS A 566 24.21 32.02 -4.59
N LEU A 567 24.25 30.73 -4.25
CA LEU A 567 23.23 29.74 -4.57
C LEU A 567 21.98 29.90 -3.71
N SER A 568 20.83 29.99 -4.38
CA SER A 568 19.50 30.16 -3.80
C SER A 568 18.44 29.93 -4.89
N LEU A 569 17.33 30.65 -4.82
CA LEU A 569 16.32 30.74 -5.87
C LEU A 569 16.67 31.81 -6.92
N PHE A 570 16.52 31.46 -8.19
CA PHE A 570 16.73 32.34 -9.34
C PHE A 570 15.55 32.31 -10.30
N GLN A 571 15.29 33.43 -10.96
CA GLN A 571 14.24 33.53 -11.96
C GLN A 571 14.63 34.49 -13.07
N LEU A 572 14.20 34.18 -14.28
CA LEU A 572 14.21 35.09 -15.39
C LEU A 572 13.18 36.21 -15.18
N MET A 573 13.63 37.45 -15.35
CA MET A 573 12.81 38.63 -15.16
C MET A 573 13.00 39.60 -16.32
N TRP A 574 11.95 40.36 -16.61
CA TRP A 574 12.00 41.45 -17.56
C TRP A 574 12.02 42.80 -16.85
N THR A 575 12.90 43.71 -17.28
CA THR A 575 13.08 45.04 -16.66
C THR A 575 12.61 46.17 -17.60
N PRO A 576 11.57 46.94 -17.23
CA PRO A 576 11.07 47.99 -18.11
C PRO A 576 12.06 49.13 -18.32
N SER A 577 11.96 49.71 -19.52
CA SER A 577 12.37 51.06 -19.89
C SER A 577 12.47 52.10 -18.76
N SER A 578 13.65 52.64 -18.39
CA SER A 578 13.68 53.94 -17.70
C SER A 578 14.06 55.02 -18.69
N THR A 579 13.15 55.95 -18.97
CA THR A 579 13.38 57.11 -19.87
C THR A 579 14.13 58.25 -19.19
N GLY A 580 14.39 58.16 -17.89
CA GLY A 580 15.10 59.18 -17.11
C GLY A 580 15.84 58.62 -15.89
N LEU A 581 16.44 59.51 -15.10
CA LEU A 581 17.25 59.13 -13.93
C LEU A 581 16.47 59.15 -12.60
N ALA A 582 15.22 59.62 -12.58
CA ALA A 582 14.44 59.76 -11.35
C ALA A 582 14.32 58.45 -10.57
N GLY A 583 14.04 57.33 -11.28
CA GLY A 583 13.91 56.00 -10.70
C GLY A 583 15.21 55.28 -10.35
N ALA A 584 16.39 55.83 -10.71
CA ALA A 584 17.67 55.17 -10.48
C ALA A 584 17.92 54.86 -9.00
N ARG A 585 18.24 53.61 -8.68
CA ARG A 585 18.51 53.14 -7.30
C ARG A 585 19.94 52.64 -7.15
N VAL A 586 20.47 52.76 -5.92
CA VAL A 586 21.81 52.32 -5.54
C VAL A 586 21.72 51.54 -4.24
N TYR A 587 22.08 50.25 -4.27
CA TYR A 587 21.98 49.39 -3.09
C TYR A 587 22.96 48.19 -3.16
N PRO A 588 23.42 47.66 -2.03
CA PRO A 588 23.21 48.18 -0.69
C PRO A 588 24.01 49.47 -0.47
N ASN A 589 23.44 50.38 0.30
CA ASN A 589 24.08 51.62 0.70
C ASN A 589 23.66 51.92 2.15
N PRO A 590 24.52 51.69 3.16
CA PRO A 590 25.96 51.44 3.05
C PRO A 590 26.34 50.04 2.51
N PHE A 591 27.52 49.95 1.88
CA PHE A 591 28.14 48.72 1.40
C PHE A 591 29.04 48.11 2.47
N TYR A 592 28.71 46.89 2.93
CA TYR A 592 29.40 46.17 4.02
C TYR A 592 30.04 44.86 3.54
N PRO A 593 31.27 44.87 3.00
CA PRO A 593 31.96 43.64 2.62
C PRO A 593 32.10 42.63 3.77
N SER A 594 32.31 43.10 5.00
CA SER A 594 32.43 42.26 6.20
C SER A 594 31.12 41.57 6.60
N ARG A 595 29.97 42.00 6.07
CA ARG A 595 28.65 41.34 6.25
C ARG A 595 28.21 40.55 5.02
N GLY A 596 29.15 40.21 4.14
CA GLY A 596 28.89 39.41 2.94
C GLY A 596 28.34 40.20 1.75
N HIS A 597 28.32 41.55 1.78
CA HIS A 597 27.98 42.31 0.57
C HIS A 597 29.14 42.22 -0.43
N THR A 598 28.89 41.65 -1.61
CA THR A 598 29.93 41.47 -2.62
C THR A 598 29.95 42.58 -3.66
N ARG A 599 28.81 43.25 -3.91
CA ARG A 599 28.67 44.35 -4.89
C ARG A 599 27.69 45.43 -4.44
N VAL A 600 27.86 46.63 -5.00
CA VAL A 600 26.87 47.72 -5.04
C VAL A 600 26.19 47.71 -6.41
N ASN A 601 24.87 47.58 -6.42
CA ASN A 601 24.03 47.55 -7.60
C ASN A 601 23.49 48.94 -7.92
N PHE A 602 23.51 49.27 -9.21
CA PHE A 602 22.85 50.42 -9.79
C PHE A 602 21.75 49.90 -10.72
N THR A 603 20.49 50.23 -10.44
CA THR A 603 19.35 49.69 -11.19
C THR A 603 18.40 50.80 -11.62
N SER A 604 17.46 50.44 -12.51
CA SER A 604 16.46 51.37 -13.07
C SER A 604 17.12 52.54 -13.80
N LEU A 605 18.23 52.25 -14.48
CA LEU A 605 18.94 53.23 -15.30
C LEU A 605 18.43 53.18 -16.75
N PRO A 606 18.52 54.29 -17.49
CA PRO A 606 18.49 54.23 -18.94
C PRO A 606 19.61 53.33 -19.47
N SER A 607 19.38 52.71 -20.63
CA SER A 607 20.39 51.90 -21.32
C SER A 607 21.69 52.69 -21.49
N GLU A 608 22.84 52.04 -21.28
CA GLU A 608 24.17 52.60 -21.49
C GLU A 608 24.51 53.84 -20.63
N ALA A 609 23.74 54.11 -19.56
CA ALA A 609 24.00 55.21 -18.64
C ALA A 609 25.40 55.11 -18.01
N ALA A 610 26.14 56.22 -17.99
CA ALA A 610 27.49 56.27 -17.42
C ALA A 610 27.42 56.54 -15.91
N ILE A 611 28.10 55.72 -15.10
CA ILE A 611 28.24 55.90 -13.66
C ILE A 611 29.70 56.16 -13.33
N HIS A 612 29.98 57.29 -12.69
CA HIS A 612 31.31 57.61 -12.17
C HIS A 612 31.26 57.71 -10.66
N ILE A 613 32.20 57.06 -9.99
CA ILE A 613 32.33 57.06 -8.52
C ILE A 613 33.58 57.82 -8.16
N TYR A 614 33.48 58.75 -7.23
CA TYR A 614 34.53 59.65 -6.77
C TYR A 614 34.73 59.57 -5.26
N THR A 615 35.94 59.86 -4.79
CA THR A 615 36.19 60.18 -3.38
C THR A 615 35.55 61.53 -3.02
N ILE A 616 35.44 61.86 -1.73
CA ILE A 616 34.95 63.19 -1.31
C ILE A 616 35.87 64.34 -1.75
N ALA A 617 37.17 64.04 -1.98
CA ALA A 617 38.14 64.96 -2.55
C ALA A 617 38.01 65.13 -4.08
N GLY A 618 37.11 64.38 -4.73
CA GLY A 618 36.84 64.48 -6.17
C GLY A 618 37.70 63.56 -7.05
N GLU A 619 38.52 62.68 -6.46
CA GLU A 619 39.33 61.73 -7.23
C GLU A 619 38.47 60.62 -7.80
N LEU A 620 38.67 60.26 -9.07
CA LEU A 620 37.91 59.22 -9.74
C LEU A 620 38.33 57.82 -9.23
N VAL A 621 37.37 57.10 -8.67
CA VAL A 621 37.56 55.73 -8.16
C VAL A 621 37.27 54.70 -9.24
N ARG A 622 36.12 54.83 -9.92
CA ARG A 622 35.65 53.86 -10.91
C ARG A 622 34.72 54.51 -11.94
N LYS A 623 34.84 54.07 -13.20
CA LYS A 623 33.83 54.28 -14.24
C LYS A 623 33.11 52.97 -14.49
N LEU A 624 31.79 53.03 -14.60
CA LEU A 624 30.91 51.91 -14.92
C LEU A 624 29.92 52.37 -15.98
N LYS A 625 29.35 51.41 -16.69
CA LYS A 625 28.31 51.64 -17.69
C LYS A 625 27.15 50.70 -17.39
N ALA A 626 25.94 51.21 -17.44
CA ALA A 626 24.75 50.38 -17.38
C ALA A 626 24.68 49.53 -18.65
N ASN A 627 24.27 48.28 -18.53
CA ASN A 627 23.97 47.44 -19.69
C ASN A 627 22.63 47.85 -20.34
N THR A 628 22.22 47.12 -21.38
CA THR A 628 20.95 47.32 -22.08
C THR A 628 19.73 47.20 -21.17
N ALA A 629 19.80 46.43 -20.07
CA ALA A 629 18.75 46.32 -19.05
C ALA A 629 18.75 47.46 -18.03
N GLY A 630 19.70 48.42 -18.13
CA GLY A 630 19.77 49.54 -17.20
C GLY A 630 20.37 49.18 -15.84
N ILE A 631 21.28 48.20 -15.82
CA ILE A 631 21.93 47.70 -14.60
C ILE A 631 23.44 47.89 -14.71
N ALA A 632 24.06 48.36 -13.63
CA ALA A 632 25.51 48.31 -13.44
C ALA A 632 25.85 47.81 -12.03
N GLN A 633 27.06 47.30 -11.83
CA GLN A 633 27.53 46.85 -10.52
C GLN A 633 28.94 47.32 -10.24
N TRP A 634 29.21 47.63 -8.97
CA TRP A 634 30.55 47.95 -8.46
C TRP A 634 30.97 46.93 -7.41
N ASP A 635 32.16 46.37 -7.58
CA ASP A 635 32.78 45.40 -6.66
C ASP A 635 33.51 46.05 -5.47
N GLY A 636 33.36 47.37 -5.30
CA GLY A 636 34.05 48.13 -4.26
C GLY A 636 35.56 48.23 -4.48
N LYS A 637 36.04 48.10 -5.73
CA LYS A 637 37.45 48.30 -6.11
C LYS A 637 37.63 49.49 -7.05
N ASN A 638 38.79 50.13 -6.98
CA ASN A 638 39.15 51.21 -7.90
C ASN A 638 39.57 50.66 -9.29
N ALA A 639 39.98 51.53 -10.21
CA ALA A 639 40.44 51.14 -11.54
C ALA A 639 41.69 50.24 -11.54
N ALA A 640 42.55 50.34 -10.51
CA ALA A 640 43.73 49.50 -10.34
C ALA A 640 43.42 48.14 -9.66
N GLY A 641 42.15 47.86 -9.36
CA GLY A 641 41.74 46.63 -8.65
C GLY A 641 41.96 46.67 -7.13
N HIS A 642 42.44 47.79 -6.59
CA HIS A 642 42.58 47.95 -5.14
C HIS A 642 41.22 48.19 -4.49
N LYS A 643 41.06 47.58 -3.32
CA LYS A 643 39.88 47.69 -2.48
C LYS A 643 39.65 49.16 -2.04
N ALA A 644 38.46 49.71 -2.29
CA ALA A 644 38.08 51.05 -1.82
C ALA A 644 38.03 51.08 -0.28
N ALA A 645 38.62 52.10 0.35
CA ALA A 645 38.66 52.25 1.80
C ALA A 645 37.26 52.48 2.41
N SER A 646 37.15 52.32 3.73
CA SER A 646 35.94 52.76 4.45
C SER A 646 35.77 54.28 4.34
N GLY A 647 34.58 54.76 4.01
CA GLY A 647 34.33 56.19 3.82
C GLY A 647 33.12 56.51 2.95
N ILE A 648 32.89 57.81 2.73
CA ILE A 648 31.83 58.33 1.85
C ILE A 648 32.39 58.63 0.47
N TYR A 649 31.68 58.14 -0.54
CA TYR A 649 31.94 58.33 -1.96
C TYR A 649 30.80 59.11 -2.60
N LEU A 650 31.15 59.89 -3.63
CA LEU A 650 30.19 60.64 -4.44
C LEU A 650 30.01 59.93 -5.77
N GLY A 651 28.78 59.55 -6.08
CA GLY A 651 28.45 58.92 -7.35
C GLY A 651 27.69 59.85 -8.26
N VAL A 652 27.97 59.76 -9.56
CA VAL A 652 27.34 60.56 -10.62
C VAL A 652 26.86 59.63 -11.72
N ILE A 653 25.57 59.64 -12.00
CA ILE A 653 24.93 58.93 -13.11
C ILE A 653 24.59 59.95 -14.20
N LYS A 654 24.94 59.65 -15.46
CA LYS A 654 24.64 60.48 -16.62
C LYS A 654 23.95 59.66 -17.71
N SER A 655 22.88 60.20 -18.29
CA SER A 655 22.24 59.65 -19.50
C SER A 655 21.36 60.71 -20.18
N GLY A 656 21.32 60.74 -21.51
CA GLY A 656 20.41 61.59 -22.30
C GLY A 656 20.42 63.08 -21.96
N GLY A 657 21.56 63.63 -21.53
CA GLY A 657 21.70 65.03 -21.05
C GLY A 657 21.33 65.26 -19.58
N GLY A 658 20.71 64.29 -18.90
CA GLY A 658 20.40 64.34 -17.48
C GLY A 658 21.56 63.87 -16.58
N LYS A 659 21.59 64.36 -15.33
CA LYS A 659 22.56 63.98 -14.29
C LYS A 659 21.84 63.70 -12.97
N LYS A 660 22.20 62.62 -12.29
CA LYS A 660 21.79 62.33 -10.90
C LYS A 660 23.01 62.06 -10.05
N THR A 661 23.05 62.63 -8.85
CA THR A 661 24.14 62.41 -7.88
C THR A 661 23.63 61.62 -6.68
N PHE A 662 24.51 60.85 -6.06
CA PHE A 662 24.20 60.08 -4.86
C PHE A 662 25.42 60.02 -3.93
N LYS A 663 25.17 59.81 -2.64
CA LYS A 663 26.21 59.51 -1.65
C LYS A 663 26.23 58.00 -1.43
N LEU A 664 27.40 57.39 -1.46
CA LEU A 664 27.61 55.96 -1.24
C LEU A 664 28.57 55.77 -0.06
N ALA A 665 28.15 55.03 0.95
CA ALA A 665 29.01 54.71 2.09
C ALA A 665 29.61 53.30 1.90
N VAL A 666 30.92 53.18 2.09
CA VAL A 666 31.62 51.89 2.19
C VAL A 666 32.08 51.69 3.62
N VAL A 667 31.77 50.55 4.21
CA VAL A 667 32.14 50.20 5.59
C VAL A 667 32.75 48.81 5.57
N ARG A 668 34.07 48.73 5.80
CA ARG A 668 34.81 47.48 5.83
C ARG A 668 35.06 47.01 7.24
#